data_AF-A0A4Y7ZQ39-F1
#
_entry.id   AF-A0A4Y7ZQ39-F1
#
_cell.length_a   1.000
_cell.length_b   1.000
_cell.length_c   1.000
_cell.angle_alpha   90.00
_cell.angle_beta   90.00
_cell.angle_gamma   90.00
#
_symmetry.space_group_name_H-M   'P 1'
#
loop_
_entity.id
_entity.type
_entity.pdbx_description
1 polymer ?
#
loop_
_entity_poly.entity_id
_entity_poly.type
_entity_poly.pdbx_seq_one_letter_code
_entity_poly.pdbx_strand_id
1 'polypeptide(L)'
;MTDAKSNNSSFSIPSVIQRYVLDLDSYDDPCFVFVYSKGDPVRRFNVLESLFETELEDDFSLFKLNDDICFASLFCDYIDMENIAENIVNTFKQQDIMVNVSVFRHNPIGVAKDTFYWGIKQLESLAADKNSASFMINDFTDTKNWPGIAQYTDKNTGLVDTVEVKNNVENKQGFFKQKLTNLKKLVSKVDTETRSMNNNSEADNLTPSLKMLHPFMINLPQGELFWQYVLNGEYEQQLKDSNAFIDLDKVVLLSHAKKVAPDFFKHILSCSFYDSVPSQNEIHGFLFKILEPLSKELLKTGNTTSEQKACFLRILDIFFYLFDQQDFEPNIFELLTESMRETSYAGRFSVVCEETAEGISPEQEREIIEILAAIDNYYVIGNENLSVITHCFSGARNAYDYTLWENDESSSLLLAAILLNLDKKEQIKDHYTEALTQFFDDQLLENIMMVIAENSSFVPESLSPWLQGDDSIDVDSLIQALRTSLTVDWQSDVNSPQPVFELFSDISDFLVILASCYWRLNASHNETADRLIKLMMGLAPQATLSCFSRLYRSSLDGFSSIELEETFFQCLTAINIDKYAQVAFKLRIAFNYCFEQYEPLLNEYVQLNDQEKAHWDNAIDKFNAYDRDYFYLDVYRINPELSNPLAEKNDTVLAELVKLASHDDNKAFANHFDKNKVMFADHSEDLPRKLELPVTFHTQRQPNKAEMNFAVLLCTGKHHELLIDSASHCVENEGEWPAVNSLTILENVEATEVIETLHKMPTIEQRTLINKQAIKQYIEGEISFTEYIMATSAFLNTKEFYLDNDLYSEHAPKILPQILAEPNKAKQLRWVKLLSTDPRRRKRVQEELIAELFFDHQLQEGNVDLETRKEIELEELSPSWAKTWQDYHQQLTAELAKI
;
A
#
# COMPACT_ATOMS: atom_id res chain seq x y z
N MET A 1 13.11 13.77 -47.97
CA MET A 1 14.29 13.21 -47.29
C MET A 1 14.87 12.11 -48.15
N THR A 2 15.65 12.50 -49.14
CA THR A 2 16.81 11.77 -49.65
C THR A 2 17.69 12.83 -50.29
N ASP A 3 18.98 12.74 -50.02
CA ASP A 3 20.10 13.52 -50.57
C ASP A 3 20.47 14.84 -49.87
N ALA A 4 21.00 14.69 -48.66
CA ALA A 4 22.27 15.31 -48.29
C ALA A 4 23.02 14.43 -47.26
N LYS A 5 23.93 13.60 -47.79
CA LYS A 5 25.20 13.10 -47.22
C LYS A 5 25.24 12.70 -45.73
N SER A 6 25.62 11.43 -45.54
CA SER A 6 26.16 10.82 -44.32
C SER A 6 27.00 11.78 -43.46
N ASN A 7 26.38 12.32 -42.42
CA ASN A 7 27.07 12.69 -41.19
C ASN A 7 26.44 11.80 -40.11
N ASN A 8 27.24 10.90 -39.54
CA ASN A 8 26.95 10.29 -38.24
C ASN A 8 27.00 11.41 -37.18
N SER A 9 25.97 12.26 -37.13
CA SER A 9 25.74 13.14 -35.98
C SER A 9 25.02 12.30 -34.93
N SER A 10 25.78 11.78 -33.97
CA SER A 10 25.21 11.23 -32.74
C SER A 10 24.26 12.27 -32.15
N PHE A 11 22.97 11.94 -32.00
CA PHE A 11 22.04 12.78 -31.27
C PHE A 11 22.54 12.92 -29.83
N SER A 12 23.14 14.07 -29.49
CA SER A 12 23.62 14.32 -28.13
C SER A 12 22.47 14.88 -27.32
N ILE A 13 22.04 14.15 -26.29
CA ILE A 13 21.03 14.64 -25.33
C ILE A 13 21.53 15.98 -24.75
N PRO A 14 20.75 17.08 -24.82
CA PRO A 14 21.12 18.35 -24.20
C PRO A 14 21.46 18.18 -22.71
N SER A 15 22.44 18.92 -22.19
CA SER A 15 22.93 18.77 -20.81
C SER A 15 21.85 18.94 -19.74
N VAL A 16 20.84 19.79 -20.01
CA VAL A 16 19.69 20.00 -19.12
C VAL A 16 18.85 18.73 -19.01
N ILE A 17 18.62 18.04 -20.13
CA ILE A 17 17.85 16.80 -20.18
C ILE A 17 18.68 15.62 -19.66
N GLN A 18 20.00 15.61 -19.91
CA GLN A 18 20.87 14.61 -19.28
C GLN A 18 20.82 14.69 -17.76
N ARG A 19 20.81 15.91 -17.21
CA ARG A 19 20.69 16.11 -15.77
C ARG A 19 19.33 15.66 -15.26
N TYR A 20 18.25 16.10 -15.91
CA TYR A 20 16.89 15.65 -15.58
C TYR A 20 16.74 14.12 -15.57
N VAL A 21 17.19 13.45 -16.64
CA VAL A 21 17.12 11.99 -16.77
C VAL A 21 18.04 11.24 -15.78
N LEU A 22 19.11 11.88 -15.29
CA LEU A 22 19.99 11.33 -14.25
C LEU A 22 19.47 11.55 -12.83
N ASP A 23 18.62 12.55 -12.65
CA ASP A 23 18.04 12.92 -11.35
C ASP A 23 16.75 12.12 -11.06
N LEU A 24 16.23 11.33 -12.03
CA LEU A 24 15.12 10.40 -11.82
C LEU A 24 15.58 9.23 -10.94
N ASP A 25 14.89 9.01 -9.81
CA ASP A 25 15.17 7.91 -8.88
C ASP A 25 14.44 6.62 -9.30
N SER A 26 14.80 5.51 -8.67
CA SER A 26 14.19 4.18 -8.83
C SER A 26 12.71 4.09 -8.43
N TYR A 27 12.10 5.17 -7.94
CA TYR A 27 10.67 5.28 -7.66
C TYR A 27 9.91 6.10 -8.71
N ASP A 28 10.61 6.83 -9.59
CA ASP A 28 9.99 7.68 -10.59
C ASP A 28 9.66 6.84 -11.85
N ASP A 29 8.39 6.78 -12.25
CA ASP A 29 7.92 6.08 -13.46
C ASP A 29 7.34 7.00 -14.56
N PRO A 30 8.00 8.13 -14.90
CA PRO A 30 7.42 9.12 -15.79
C PRO A 30 7.22 8.62 -17.21
N CYS A 31 6.28 9.24 -17.89
CA CYS A 31 6.00 9.07 -19.31
C CYS A 31 6.79 10.09 -20.12
N PHE A 32 7.64 9.59 -21.01
CA PHE A 32 8.43 10.40 -21.94
C PHE A 32 7.67 10.63 -23.22
N VAL A 33 7.28 11.89 -23.47
CA VAL A 33 6.55 12.31 -24.66
C VAL A 33 7.46 13.10 -25.59
N PHE A 34 7.65 12.60 -26.80
CA PHE A 34 8.41 13.25 -27.85
C PHE A 34 7.48 13.73 -28.95
N VAL A 35 7.53 15.03 -29.25
CA VAL A 35 6.68 15.66 -30.26
C VAL A 35 7.53 16.19 -31.40
N TYR A 36 7.36 15.63 -32.60
CA TYR A 36 7.96 16.12 -33.84
C TYR A 36 6.93 16.88 -34.67
N SER A 37 7.20 18.14 -35.01
CA SER A 37 6.46 18.82 -36.07
C SER A 37 7.33 19.82 -36.80
N LYS A 38 7.05 20.12 -38.07
CA LYS A 38 7.77 21.17 -38.81
C LYS A 38 7.05 22.50 -38.64
N GLY A 39 7.76 23.53 -38.21
CA GLY A 39 7.15 24.85 -38.02
C GLY A 39 7.92 25.74 -37.05
N ASP A 40 7.24 26.78 -36.58
CA ASP A 40 7.79 27.70 -35.59
C ASP A 40 7.94 26.99 -34.22
N PRO A 41 9.16 26.79 -33.72
CA PRO A 41 9.40 26.10 -32.46
C PRO A 41 8.78 26.81 -31.26
N VAL A 42 8.66 28.14 -31.28
CA VAL A 42 8.05 28.93 -30.18
C VAL A 42 6.55 28.66 -30.14
N ARG A 43 5.91 28.67 -31.30
CA ARG A 43 4.48 28.35 -31.40
C ARG A 43 4.19 26.91 -30.97
N ARG A 44 5.02 25.94 -31.36
CA ARG A 44 4.88 24.54 -30.93
C ARG A 44 4.97 24.42 -29.41
N PHE A 45 5.99 25.05 -28.82
CA PHE A 45 6.23 25.00 -27.38
C PHE A 45 5.02 25.55 -26.61
N ASN A 46 4.53 26.74 -26.97
CA ASN A 46 3.38 27.36 -26.30
C ASN A 46 2.08 26.54 -26.45
N VAL A 47 1.87 25.88 -27.60
CA VAL A 47 0.70 25.02 -27.80
C VAL A 47 0.77 23.77 -26.93
N LEU A 48 1.96 23.17 -26.79
CA LEU A 48 2.16 21.99 -25.94
C LEU A 48 2.06 22.36 -24.46
N GLU A 49 2.68 23.46 -24.04
CA GLU A 49 2.61 23.98 -22.67
C GLU A 49 1.15 24.22 -22.26
N SER A 50 0.38 24.98 -23.06
CA SER A 50 -1.04 25.21 -22.79
C SER A 50 -1.89 23.93 -22.81
N LEU A 51 -1.53 22.95 -23.64
CA LEU A 51 -2.25 21.67 -23.69
C LEU A 51 -1.97 20.86 -22.42
N PHE A 52 -0.70 20.75 -22.01
CA PHE A 52 -0.34 20.05 -20.78
C PHE A 52 -0.92 20.72 -19.54
N GLU A 53 -0.87 22.05 -19.43
CA GLU A 53 -1.54 22.81 -18.35
C GLU A 53 -3.06 22.61 -18.31
N THR A 54 -3.69 22.24 -19.44
CA THR A 54 -5.15 22.03 -19.50
C THR A 54 -5.54 20.61 -19.13
N GLU A 55 -4.68 19.64 -19.46
CA GLU A 55 -4.97 18.20 -19.45
C GLU A 55 -4.33 17.45 -18.27
N LEU A 56 -3.29 17.99 -17.62
CA LEU A 56 -2.59 17.36 -16.49
C LEU A 56 -2.91 18.08 -15.18
N GLU A 57 -3.14 17.31 -14.12
CA GLU A 57 -3.24 17.80 -12.73
C GLU A 57 -1.85 17.89 -12.06
N ASP A 58 -0.90 17.07 -12.52
CA ASP A 58 0.47 16.99 -11.99
C ASP A 58 1.49 17.86 -12.74
N ASP A 59 2.63 18.10 -12.09
CA ASP A 59 3.78 18.81 -12.66
C ASP A 59 4.34 18.08 -13.91
N PHE A 60 4.48 18.83 -15.00
CA PHE A 60 5.15 18.35 -16.22
C PHE A 60 6.43 19.13 -16.50
N SER A 61 7.41 18.46 -17.10
CA SER A 61 8.66 19.08 -17.52
C SER A 61 8.75 19.10 -19.05
N LEU A 62 8.61 20.29 -19.65
CA LEU A 62 8.69 20.48 -21.11
C LEU A 62 10.03 21.09 -21.53
N PHE A 63 10.71 20.42 -22.46
CA PHE A 63 12.02 20.80 -22.98
C PHE A 63 12.03 20.88 -24.50
N LYS A 64 12.76 21.87 -25.02
CA LYS A 64 13.10 21.95 -26.45
C LYS A 64 14.35 21.10 -26.71
N LEU A 65 14.22 20.05 -27.52
CA LEU A 65 15.37 19.23 -27.95
C LEU A 65 16.11 19.87 -29.13
N ASN A 66 15.35 20.28 -30.14
CA ASN A 66 15.84 21.03 -31.30
C ASN A 66 14.69 21.84 -31.92
N ASP A 67 14.89 22.41 -33.12
CA ASP A 67 13.86 23.22 -33.76
C ASP A 67 12.60 22.44 -34.17
N ASP A 68 12.71 21.13 -34.37
CA ASP A 68 11.62 20.27 -34.84
C ASP A 68 11.10 19.28 -33.78
N ILE A 69 11.81 19.10 -32.67
CA ILE A 69 11.48 18.13 -31.61
C ILE A 69 11.38 18.81 -30.24
N CYS A 70 10.27 18.53 -29.54
CA CYS A 70 10.09 18.79 -28.11
C CYS A 70 10.08 17.47 -27.33
N PHE A 71 10.51 17.51 -26.08
CA PHE A 71 10.46 16.41 -25.12
C PHE A 71 9.69 16.89 -23.89
N ALA A 72 8.70 16.14 -23.46
CA ALA A 72 8.02 16.33 -22.20
C ALA A 72 8.18 15.07 -21.33
N SER A 73 8.26 15.29 -20.03
CA SER A 73 8.17 14.23 -19.01
C SER A 73 6.97 14.55 -18.14
N LEU A 74 6.08 13.57 -17.97
CA LEU A 74 4.80 13.73 -17.28
C LEU A 74 4.45 12.43 -16.54
N PHE A 75 3.76 12.54 -15.41
CA PHE A 75 3.27 11.41 -14.64
C PHE A 75 1.79 11.23 -14.95
N CYS A 76 1.41 10.13 -15.60
CA CYS A 76 0.01 9.84 -15.89
C CYS A 76 -0.20 8.34 -16.19
N ASP A 77 -1.45 7.90 -16.20
CA ASP A 77 -1.82 6.51 -16.54
C ASP A 77 -1.84 6.27 -18.07
N TYR A 78 -2.09 5.03 -18.50
CA TYR A 78 -2.17 4.70 -19.94
C TYR A 78 -3.29 5.44 -20.67
N ILE A 79 -4.44 5.63 -20.02
CA ILE A 79 -5.61 6.29 -20.61
C ILE A 79 -5.29 7.76 -20.86
N ASP A 80 -4.64 8.41 -19.89
CA ASP A 80 -4.18 9.79 -20.00
C ASP A 80 -3.11 9.93 -21.08
N MET A 81 -2.16 8.99 -21.17
CA MET A 81 -1.18 8.97 -22.27
C MET A 81 -1.85 8.96 -23.65
N GLU A 82 -2.88 8.13 -23.81
CA GLU A 82 -3.64 8.03 -25.07
C GLU A 82 -4.39 9.31 -25.38
N ASN A 83 -5.12 9.85 -24.41
CA ASN A 83 -5.86 11.12 -24.55
C ASN A 83 -4.92 12.27 -24.90
N ILE A 84 -3.79 12.40 -24.20
CA ILE A 84 -2.79 13.44 -24.44
C ILE A 84 -2.21 13.30 -25.85
N ALA A 85 -1.81 12.10 -26.25
CA ALA A 85 -1.24 11.87 -27.57
C ALA A 85 -2.25 12.21 -28.68
N GLU A 86 -3.52 11.81 -28.51
CA GLU A 86 -4.59 12.12 -29.45
C GLU A 86 -4.89 13.62 -29.50
N ASN A 87 -4.95 14.29 -28.35
CA ASN A 87 -5.20 15.73 -28.24
C ASN A 87 -4.07 16.55 -28.88
N ILE A 88 -2.80 16.15 -28.71
CA ILE A 88 -1.68 16.78 -29.41
C ILE A 88 -1.87 16.63 -30.93
N VAL A 89 -2.14 15.42 -31.42
CA VAL A 89 -2.34 15.17 -32.85
C VAL A 89 -3.50 16.00 -33.40
N ASN A 90 -4.65 16.01 -32.72
CA ASN A 90 -5.84 16.73 -33.13
C ASN A 90 -5.63 18.24 -33.13
N THR A 91 -4.99 18.80 -32.08
CA THR A 91 -4.73 20.24 -31.95
C THR A 91 -3.82 20.75 -33.07
N PHE A 92 -2.73 20.04 -33.37
CA PHE A 92 -1.83 20.42 -34.46
C PHE A 92 -2.46 20.22 -35.84
N LYS A 93 -3.25 19.15 -36.02
CA LYS A 93 -3.99 18.89 -37.26
C LYS A 93 -5.04 19.97 -37.56
N GLN A 94 -5.73 20.50 -36.54
CA GLN A 94 -6.63 21.65 -36.69
C GLN A 94 -5.91 22.91 -37.19
N GLN A 95 -4.60 23.01 -36.95
CA GLN A 95 -3.75 24.11 -37.41
C GLN A 95 -3.05 23.83 -38.75
N ASP A 96 -3.40 22.73 -39.43
CA ASP A 96 -2.75 22.25 -40.67
C ASP A 96 -1.24 21.97 -40.50
N ILE A 97 -0.83 21.57 -39.30
CA ILE A 97 0.55 21.20 -38.98
C ILE A 97 0.64 19.68 -38.84
N MET A 98 1.55 19.07 -39.60
CA MET A 98 1.87 17.64 -39.42
C MET A 98 2.65 17.46 -38.12
N VAL A 99 2.14 16.60 -37.25
CA VAL A 99 2.78 16.23 -35.98
C VAL A 99 2.88 14.72 -35.84
N ASN A 100 3.99 14.25 -35.26
CA ASN A 100 4.16 12.89 -34.81
C ASN A 100 4.50 12.88 -33.33
N VAL A 101 3.85 11.99 -32.57
CA VAL A 101 3.98 11.91 -31.11
C VAL A 101 4.44 10.51 -30.71
N SER A 102 5.55 10.41 -30.00
CA SER A 102 5.99 9.17 -29.36
C SER A 102 5.78 9.30 -27.86
N VAL A 103 5.16 8.30 -27.24
CA VAL A 103 4.97 8.24 -25.79
C VAL A 103 5.59 6.94 -25.29
N PHE A 104 6.44 7.03 -24.28
CA PHE A 104 7.17 5.90 -23.73
C PHE A 104 7.19 5.96 -22.21
N ARG A 105 6.58 4.98 -21.52
CA ARG A 105 6.65 4.91 -20.04
C ARG A 105 8.05 4.46 -19.60
N HIS A 106 8.63 5.15 -18.64
CA HIS A 106 9.89 4.73 -18.00
C HIS A 106 9.61 3.68 -16.92
N ASN A 107 10.32 2.55 -17.00
CA ASN A 107 10.27 1.53 -15.94
C ASN A 107 11.26 1.92 -14.84
N PRO A 108 10.85 2.04 -13.57
CA PRO A 108 11.71 2.43 -12.44
C PRO A 108 12.93 1.52 -12.22
N ILE A 109 12.90 0.27 -12.71
CA ILE A 109 14.01 -0.69 -12.63
C ILE A 109 15.01 -0.50 -13.79
N GLY A 110 14.61 0.23 -14.84
CA GLY A 110 15.40 0.48 -16.05
C GLY A 110 16.31 1.70 -15.97
N VAL A 111 17.21 1.84 -16.93
CA VAL A 111 18.02 3.06 -17.06
C VAL A 111 17.21 4.10 -17.85
N ALA A 112 16.79 5.21 -17.23
CA ALA A 112 15.98 6.26 -17.88
C ALA A 112 16.58 6.80 -19.17
N LYS A 113 17.91 6.84 -19.26
CA LYS A 113 18.65 7.18 -20.47
C LYS A 113 18.32 6.27 -21.65
N ASP A 114 18.12 4.98 -21.41
CA ASP A 114 17.80 4.03 -22.46
C ASP A 114 16.34 4.21 -22.92
N THR A 115 15.40 4.44 -21.99
CA THR A 115 14.00 4.82 -22.29
C THR A 115 13.95 6.06 -23.17
N PHE A 116 14.74 7.08 -22.86
CA PHE A 116 14.84 8.29 -23.66
C PHE A 116 15.25 7.98 -25.11
N TYR A 117 16.27 7.12 -25.32
CA TYR A 117 16.67 6.70 -26.67
C TYR A 117 15.62 5.86 -27.38
N TRP A 118 14.89 5.01 -26.66
CA TRP A 118 13.81 4.23 -27.24
C TRP A 118 12.67 5.12 -27.74
N GLY A 119 12.27 6.14 -26.98
CA GLY A 119 11.30 7.14 -27.42
C GLY A 119 11.75 7.92 -28.66
N ILE A 120 13.02 8.33 -28.74
CA ILE A 120 13.57 8.93 -29.96
C ILE A 120 13.50 7.97 -31.16
N LYS A 121 13.90 6.71 -30.97
CA LYS A 121 13.85 5.70 -32.05
C LYS A 121 12.41 5.43 -32.50
N GLN A 122 11.47 5.44 -31.57
CA GLN A 122 10.04 5.33 -31.83
C GLN A 122 9.54 6.52 -32.66
N LEU A 123 9.92 7.74 -32.27
CA LEU A 123 9.59 8.97 -33.00
C LEU A 123 10.18 8.99 -34.41
N GLU A 124 11.42 8.52 -34.59
CA GLU A 124 12.06 8.41 -35.91
C GLU A 124 11.30 7.45 -36.84
N SER A 125 10.79 6.34 -36.30
CA SER A 125 9.93 5.41 -37.04
C SER A 125 8.64 6.08 -37.50
N LEU A 126 8.00 6.87 -36.62
CA LEU A 126 6.80 7.63 -36.96
C LEU A 126 7.09 8.72 -38.00
N ALA A 127 8.21 9.42 -37.88
CA ALA A 127 8.62 10.46 -38.84
C ALA A 127 9.04 9.90 -40.22
N ALA A 128 9.36 8.61 -40.31
CA ALA A 128 9.63 7.94 -41.58
C ALA A 128 8.37 7.74 -42.43
N ASP A 129 7.20 7.60 -41.79
CA ASP A 129 5.91 7.60 -42.46
C ASP A 129 5.45 9.04 -42.76
N LYS A 130 5.40 9.40 -44.04
CA LYS A 130 5.15 10.78 -44.48
C LYS A 130 3.67 11.09 -44.71
N ASN A 131 2.77 10.14 -44.47
CA ASN A 131 1.41 10.21 -45.00
C ASN A 131 0.32 10.57 -43.99
N SER A 132 0.62 10.69 -42.69
CA SER A 132 -0.36 11.13 -41.69
C SER A 132 0.30 11.63 -40.40
N ALA A 133 -0.33 12.61 -39.75
CA ALA A 133 -0.07 12.88 -38.35
C ALA A 133 -0.49 11.64 -37.53
N SER A 134 0.40 11.16 -36.67
CA SER A 134 0.23 9.88 -35.98
C SER A 134 0.88 9.90 -34.61
N PHE A 135 0.47 9.00 -33.74
CA PHE A 135 1.13 8.78 -32.45
C PHE A 135 1.39 7.29 -32.22
N MET A 136 2.34 6.98 -31.34
CA MET A 136 2.58 5.62 -30.87
C MET A 136 2.94 5.63 -29.39
N ILE A 137 2.33 4.72 -28.65
CA ILE A 137 2.50 4.58 -27.20
C ILE A 137 3.24 3.27 -26.93
N ASN A 138 4.19 3.32 -26.00
CA ASN A 138 4.83 2.15 -25.45
C ASN A 138 4.73 2.23 -23.93
N ASP A 139 3.70 1.56 -23.41
CA ASP A 139 3.54 1.35 -21.99
C ASP A 139 3.89 -0.11 -21.67
N PHE A 140 4.82 -0.33 -20.74
CA PHE A 140 5.20 -1.68 -20.33
C PHE A 140 4.16 -2.32 -19.39
N THR A 141 3.24 -1.53 -18.84
CA THR A 141 2.12 -2.01 -18.02
C THR A 141 0.99 -2.59 -18.89
N ASP A 142 0.80 -2.08 -20.11
CA ASP A 142 -0.14 -2.63 -21.08
C ASP A 142 0.46 -3.85 -21.81
N THR A 143 0.50 -4.98 -21.11
CA THR A 143 1.02 -6.24 -21.65
C THR A 143 0.26 -6.76 -22.89
N LYS A 144 -0.98 -6.30 -23.13
CA LYS A 144 -1.81 -6.71 -24.28
C LYS A 144 -1.33 -6.05 -25.57
N ASN A 145 -0.95 -4.76 -25.53
CA ASN A 145 -0.52 -4.02 -26.71
C ASN A 145 0.99 -3.74 -26.75
N TRP A 146 1.76 -4.16 -25.75
CA TRP A 146 3.20 -3.91 -25.70
C TRP A 146 3.95 -4.67 -26.82
N PRO A 147 4.57 -3.97 -27.79
CA PRO A 147 5.30 -4.62 -28.88
C PRO A 147 6.68 -5.17 -28.45
N GLY A 148 7.03 -5.06 -27.17
CA GLY A 148 8.30 -5.49 -26.59
C GLY A 148 9.49 -4.55 -26.89
N ILE A 149 10.57 -4.72 -26.13
CA ILE A 149 11.77 -3.87 -26.19
C ILE A 149 12.79 -4.30 -27.27
N ALA A 150 12.60 -5.48 -27.86
CA ALA A 150 13.56 -6.09 -28.79
C ALA A 150 13.84 -5.19 -30.01
N GLN A 151 12.81 -4.51 -30.53
CA GLN A 151 12.95 -3.58 -31.65
C GLN A 151 13.77 -2.32 -31.31
N TYR A 152 13.99 -2.04 -30.03
CA TYR A 152 14.75 -0.87 -29.57
C TYR A 152 16.16 -1.19 -29.08
N THR A 153 16.50 -2.48 -28.88
CA THR A 153 17.77 -2.95 -28.27
C THR A 153 18.83 -3.44 -29.26
N ASP A 154 18.63 -3.24 -30.57
CA ASP A 154 19.58 -3.70 -31.60
C ASP A 154 21.00 -3.12 -31.42
N LYS A 155 21.97 -4.04 -31.32
CA LYS A 155 23.42 -3.79 -31.33
C LYS A 155 23.88 -3.25 -32.69
N ASN A 156 23.89 -1.92 -32.87
CA ASN A 156 24.91 -1.19 -33.63
C ASN A 156 24.64 0.32 -33.63
N THR A 157 25.18 1.03 -32.65
CA THR A 157 25.58 2.43 -32.82
C THR A 157 26.99 2.55 -32.28
N GLY A 158 27.97 2.79 -33.17
CA GLY A 158 29.37 3.01 -32.82
C GLY A 158 29.57 4.28 -31.99
N LEU A 159 29.24 4.21 -30.71
CA LEU A 159 29.43 5.21 -29.67
C LEU A 159 30.06 4.54 -28.46
N VAL A 160 31.24 3.97 -28.68
CA VAL A 160 32.23 3.74 -27.63
C VAL A 160 33.48 4.48 -28.10
N ASP A 161 34.07 5.24 -27.18
CA ASP A 161 35.25 6.10 -27.31
C ASP A 161 34.97 7.55 -27.74
N THR A 162 34.65 8.41 -26.76
CA THR A 162 35.54 9.50 -26.29
C THR A 162 34.78 10.44 -25.34
N VAL A 163 34.86 10.24 -24.03
CA VAL A 163 35.05 11.30 -23.02
C VAL A 163 35.83 10.67 -21.86
N GLU A 164 37.11 10.99 -21.80
CA GLU A 164 37.92 10.84 -20.58
C GLU A 164 37.37 11.81 -19.52
N VAL A 165 36.65 11.28 -18.53
CA VAL A 165 36.54 11.94 -17.23
C VAL A 165 37.73 11.46 -16.40
N LYS A 166 38.64 12.38 -16.09
CA LYS A 166 39.76 12.18 -15.18
C LYS A 166 39.22 11.79 -13.79
N ASN A 167 39.20 10.49 -13.51
CA ASN A 167 39.13 9.96 -12.15
C ASN A 167 40.50 10.10 -11.49
N ASN A 168 40.59 10.95 -10.45
CA ASN A 168 41.49 10.70 -9.35
C ASN A 168 40.87 9.61 -8.46
N VAL A 169 41.01 8.35 -8.89
CA VAL A 169 41.00 7.19 -8.00
C VAL A 169 42.17 6.31 -8.46
N GLU A 170 43.37 6.73 -8.08
CA GLU A 170 44.51 5.83 -8.03
C GLU A 170 44.22 4.72 -7.00
N ASN A 171 44.70 3.52 -7.31
CA ASN A 171 44.61 2.26 -6.54
C ASN A 171 43.29 1.48 -6.59
N LYS A 172 43.12 0.68 -7.66
CA LYS A 172 43.00 -0.80 -7.62
C LYS A 172 42.43 -1.39 -8.93
N GLN A 173 43.00 -1.07 -10.09
CA GLN A 173 42.81 -1.88 -11.32
C GLN A 173 44.12 -2.13 -12.10
N GLY A 174 45.24 -2.23 -11.38
CA GLY A 174 46.55 -2.61 -11.94
C GLY A 174 46.96 -4.08 -11.73
N PHE A 175 46.11 -4.95 -11.14
CA PHE A 175 46.56 -6.27 -10.72
C PHE A 175 45.90 -7.49 -11.40
N PHE A 176 44.79 -7.34 -12.14
CA PHE A 176 44.03 -8.50 -12.65
C PHE A 176 44.01 -8.72 -14.18
N LYS A 177 44.52 -7.80 -15.01
CA LYS A 177 44.53 -7.98 -16.49
C LYS A 177 45.88 -8.34 -17.12
N GLN A 178 46.96 -8.41 -16.35
CA GLN A 178 48.27 -8.87 -16.83
C GLN A 178 48.67 -10.29 -16.40
N LYS A 179 47.84 -10.96 -15.56
CA LYS A 179 48.07 -12.35 -15.12
C LYS A 179 47.28 -13.40 -15.92
N LEU A 180 46.26 -13.01 -16.70
CA LEU A 180 45.40 -13.96 -17.43
C LEU A 180 45.89 -14.33 -18.84
N THR A 181 46.77 -13.52 -19.44
CA THR A 181 47.32 -13.77 -20.80
C THR A 181 48.63 -14.55 -20.80
N ASN A 182 49.31 -14.69 -19.64
CA ASN A 182 50.49 -15.54 -19.47
C ASN A 182 50.19 -16.94 -18.88
N LEU A 183 48.96 -17.21 -18.43
CA LEU A 183 48.55 -18.53 -17.91
C LEU A 183 47.93 -19.46 -18.97
N LYS A 184 47.42 -18.93 -20.10
CA LYS A 184 46.89 -19.74 -21.21
C LYS A 184 47.96 -20.32 -22.16
N LYS A 185 49.24 -19.98 -21.98
CA LYS A 185 50.37 -20.54 -22.76
C LYS A 185 51.28 -21.47 -21.95
N LEU A 186 50.97 -21.74 -20.67
CA LEU A 186 51.78 -22.62 -19.81
C LEU A 186 51.11 -23.96 -19.46
N VAL A 187 49.91 -24.26 -20.00
CA VAL A 187 49.17 -25.51 -19.69
C VAL A 187 49.04 -26.44 -20.91
N SER A 188 49.61 -26.10 -22.08
CA SER A 188 49.53 -26.96 -23.27
C SER A 188 50.74 -27.86 -23.53
N LYS A 189 51.70 -27.98 -22.60
CA LYS A 189 52.82 -28.93 -22.70
C LYS A 189 53.37 -29.33 -21.33
N VAL A 190 52.69 -30.25 -20.65
CA VAL A 190 53.35 -31.37 -19.93
C VAL A 190 52.39 -32.56 -20.04
N ASP A 191 52.94 -33.64 -20.57
CA ASP A 191 52.32 -34.93 -20.86
C ASP A 191 51.47 -35.48 -19.70
N THR A 192 50.22 -35.89 -19.96
CA THR A 192 49.83 -37.30 -20.10
C THR A 192 50.73 -38.28 -19.36
N GLU A 193 50.24 -38.81 -18.24
CA GLU A 193 50.16 -40.25 -18.01
C GLU A 193 49.22 -40.56 -16.83
N THR A 194 48.24 -41.43 -17.07
CA THR A 194 47.32 -42.11 -16.11
C THR A 194 46.38 -41.22 -15.28
N ARG A 195 45.04 -41.25 -15.37
CA ARG A 195 44.07 -42.28 -15.77
C ARG A 195 42.85 -41.60 -16.41
N SER A 196 42.61 -41.90 -17.68
CA SER A 196 41.28 -41.86 -18.27
C SER A 196 40.63 -43.22 -17.99
N MET A 197 39.59 -43.24 -17.17
CA MET A 197 38.43 -44.14 -17.28
C MET A 197 37.29 -43.60 -16.38
N ASN A 198 36.10 -43.40 -16.98
CA ASN A 198 34.77 -43.67 -16.40
C ASN A 198 33.86 -42.62 -15.70
N ASN A 199 33.92 -41.29 -15.89
CA ASN A 199 32.94 -40.40 -15.20
C ASN A 199 31.79 -39.80 -16.04
N ASN A 200 31.71 -40.04 -17.35
CA ASN A 200 30.61 -39.48 -18.16
C ASN A 200 29.33 -40.35 -18.20
N SER A 201 29.28 -41.49 -17.51
CA SER A 201 28.08 -42.36 -17.49
C SER A 201 27.22 -42.25 -16.23
N GLU A 202 27.65 -41.56 -15.19
CA GLU A 202 26.87 -41.42 -13.93
C GLU A 202 25.93 -40.20 -13.93
N ALA A 203 26.33 -39.09 -14.55
CA ALA A 203 25.53 -37.86 -14.57
C ALA A 203 24.20 -37.99 -15.34
N ASP A 204 24.12 -38.88 -16.35
CA ASP A 204 22.90 -39.08 -17.14
C ASP A 204 21.81 -39.85 -16.37
N ASN A 205 22.20 -40.69 -15.40
CA ASN A 205 21.29 -41.47 -14.56
C ASN A 205 20.79 -40.72 -13.32
N LEU A 206 21.27 -39.49 -13.10
CA LEU A 206 20.78 -38.64 -12.03
C LEU A 206 19.37 -38.15 -12.32
N THR A 207 18.68 -37.93 -11.23
CA THR A 207 17.31 -37.50 -11.16
C THR A 207 17.24 -35.96 -11.34
N PRO A 208 16.11 -35.35 -11.73
CA PRO A 208 16.07 -33.91 -12.06
C PRO A 208 16.53 -33.00 -10.91
N SER A 209 16.10 -33.30 -9.68
CA SER A 209 16.47 -32.49 -8.51
C SER A 209 17.95 -32.66 -8.15
N LEU A 210 18.51 -33.87 -8.26
CA LEU A 210 19.95 -34.11 -8.06
C LEU A 210 20.81 -33.51 -9.17
N LYS A 211 20.32 -33.47 -10.43
CA LYS A 211 21.00 -32.81 -11.55
C LYS A 211 21.12 -31.30 -11.33
N MET A 212 20.09 -30.68 -10.74
CA MET A 212 20.11 -29.26 -10.38
C MET A 212 21.12 -28.98 -9.25
N LEU A 213 21.21 -29.85 -8.25
CA LEU A 213 22.11 -29.70 -7.10
C LEU A 213 23.57 -30.08 -7.40
N HIS A 214 23.82 -31.00 -8.33
CA HIS A 214 25.15 -31.54 -8.62
C HIS A 214 26.22 -30.46 -8.91
N PRO A 215 25.99 -29.45 -9.79
CA PRO A 215 26.96 -28.38 -10.03
C PRO A 215 27.30 -27.57 -8.78
N PHE A 216 26.37 -27.43 -7.85
CA PHE A 216 26.62 -26.76 -6.58
C PHE A 216 27.59 -27.59 -5.71
N MET A 217 27.29 -28.87 -5.55
CA MET A 217 28.03 -29.80 -4.69
C MET A 217 29.47 -30.04 -5.16
N ILE A 218 29.67 -30.35 -6.45
CA ILE A 218 31.01 -30.68 -6.98
C ILE A 218 31.99 -29.50 -6.93
N ASN A 219 31.47 -28.27 -6.83
CA ASN A 219 32.27 -27.05 -6.76
C ASN A 219 32.47 -26.55 -5.32
N LEU A 220 31.93 -27.22 -4.30
CA LEU A 220 32.29 -26.94 -2.90
C LEU A 220 33.78 -27.25 -2.65
N PRO A 221 34.38 -26.73 -1.56
CA PRO A 221 35.67 -27.22 -1.08
C PRO A 221 35.61 -28.75 -0.91
N GLN A 222 36.53 -29.51 -1.51
CA GLN A 222 36.45 -30.99 -1.57
C GLN A 222 35.18 -31.54 -2.25
N GLY A 223 34.55 -30.78 -3.16
CA GLY A 223 33.24 -31.08 -3.74
C GLY A 223 33.10 -32.44 -4.42
N GLU A 224 34.16 -32.96 -5.06
CA GLU A 224 34.13 -34.33 -5.63
C GLU A 224 33.95 -35.40 -4.55
N LEU A 225 34.61 -35.23 -3.39
CA LEU A 225 34.48 -36.14 -2.25
C LEU A 225 33.10 -36.00 -1.61
N PHE A 226 32.59 -34.78 -1.48
CA PHE A 226 31.23 -34.54 -1.01
C PHE A 226 30.18 -35.13 -1.93
N TRP A 227 30.37 -35.07 -3.24
CA TRP A 227 29.42 -35.64 -4.19
C TRP A 227 29.38 -37.17 -4.13
N GLN A 228 30.55 -37.81 -4.06
CA GLN A 228 30.62 -39.26 -3.86
C GLN A 228 30.02 -39.65 -2.49
N TYR A 229 30.32 -38.90 -1.42
CA TYR A 229 29.66 -39.06 -0.13
C TYR A 229 28.14 -38.99 -0.25
N VAL A 230 27.59 -37.97 -0.92
CA VAL A 230 26.14 -37.84 -1.14
C VAL A 230 25.57 -39.07 -1.84
N LEU A 231 26.18 -39.53 -2.94
CA LEU A 231 25.64 -40.64 -3.74
C LEU A 231 25.69 -41.99 -3.03
N ASN A 232 26.85 -42.40 -2.52
CA ASN A 232 27.07 -43.78 -2.06
C ASN A 232 27.65 -43.88 -0.64
N GLY A 233 28.03 -42.76 -0.03
CA GLY A 233 28.58 -42.70 1.34
C GLY A 233 30.09 -42.95 1.37
N GLU A 234 30.74 -43.07 0.22
CA GLU A 234 32.20 -43.16 0.16
C GLU A 234 32.85 -41.88 0.67
N TYR A 235 34.09 -42.01 1.14
CA TYR A 235 34.92 -40.89 1.61
C TYR A 235 34.45 -40.17 2.89
N GLU A 236 33.42 -40.64 3.60
CA GLU A 236 32.95 -40.05 4.86
C GLU A 236 34.09 -39.84 5.88
N GLN A 237 34.88 -40.89 6.16
CA GLN A 237 35.99 -40.81 7.10
C GLN A 237 37.08 -39.82 6.61
N GLN A 238 37.31 -39.76 5.29
CA GLN A 238 38.28 -38.84 4.71
C GLN A 238 37.81 -37.39 4.81
N LEU A 239 36.52 -37.12 4.63
CA LEU A 239 35.92 -35.80 4.83
C LEU A 239 36.01 -35.36 6.30
N LYS A 240 35.75 -36.29 7.24
CA LYS A 240 35.91 -36.05 8.69
C LYS A 240 37.36 -35.78 9.08
N ASP A 241 38.30 -36.62 8.65
CA ASP A 241 39.72 -36.50 8.98
C ASP A 241 40.38 -35.23 8.39
N SER A 242 39.82 -34.71 7.30
CA SER A 242 40.30 -33.48 6.64
C SER A 242 39.59 -32.21 7.12
N ASN A 243 38.67 -32.31 8.09
CA ASN A 243 37.81 -31.21 8.52
C ASN A 243 37.03 -30.55 7.36
N ALA A 244 36.75 -31.31 6.28
CA ALA A 244 36.13 -30.76 5.08
C ALA A 244 34.72 -30.20 5.35
N PHE A 245 33.98 -30.79 6.30
CA PHE A 245 32.68 -30.29 6.74
C PHE A 245 32.79 -28.91 7.41
N ILE A 246 33.79 -28.67 8.26
CA ILE A 246 34.02 -27.38 8.93
C ILE A 246 34.47 -26.30 7.93
N ASP A 247 35.10 -26.69 6.82
CA ASP A 247 35.46 -25.74 5.77
C ASP A 247 34.23 -25.23 4.97
N LEU A 248 33.05 -25.83 5.14
CA LEU A 248 31.81 -25.38 4.52
C LEU A 248 31.23 -24.12 5.18
N ASP A 249 31.51 -23.88 6.46
CA ASP A 249 31.13 -22.67 7.23
C ASP A 249 31.55 -21.37 6.51
N LYS A 250 32.59 -21.42 5.68
CA LYS A 250 33.12 -20.26 4.92
C LYS A 250 32.39 -20.03 3.59
N VAL A 251 31.44 -20.88 3.22
CA VAL A 251 30.75 -20.85 1.92
C VAL A 251 29.44 -20.07 2.04
N VAL A 252 29.39 -18.90 1.42
CA VAL A 252 28.14 -18.15 1.28
C VAL A 252 27.28 -18.77 0.18
N LEU A 253 26.17 -19.41 0.58
CA LEU A 253 25.34 -20.28 -0.25
C LEU A 253 24.91 -19.63 -1.58
N LEU A 254 24.27 -18.45 -1.56
CA LEU A 254 23.82 -17.78 -2.79
C LEU A 254 24.96 -17.33 -3.69
N SER A 255 26.04 -16.80 -3.10
CA SER A 255 27.21 -16.34 -3.86
C SER A 255 27.86 -17.51 -4.61
N HIS A 256 27.95 -18.66 -3.95
CA HIS A 256 28.43 -19.90 -4.53
C HIS A 256 27.49 -20.39 -5.63
N ALA A 257 26.19 -20.56 -5.33
CA ALA A 257 25.19 -21.03 -6.28
C ALA A 257 25.10 -20.14 -7.53
N LYS A 258 25.09 -18.81 -7.38
CA LYS A 258 25.07 -17.86 -8.50
C LYS A 258 26.24 -18.06 -9.47
N LYS A 259 27.41 -18.42 -8.93
CA LYS A 259 28.64 -18.58 -9.71
C LYS A 259 28.73 -19.92 -10.43
N VAL A 260 28.28 -21.01 -9.81
CA VAL A 260 28.55 -22.38 -10.29
C VAL A 260 27.31 -23.23 -10.57
N ALA A 261 26.14 -22.84 -10.06
CA ALA A 261 24.87 -23.55 -10.22
C ALA A 261 23.68 -22.58 -10.43
N PRO A 262 23.58 -21.90 -11.59
CA PRO A 262 22.59 -20.85 -11.83
C PRO A 262 21.13 -21.30 -11.71
N ASP A 263 20.83 -22.56 -12.05
CA ASP A 263 19.47 -23.09 -11.94
C ASP A 263 19.09 -23.33 -10.48
N PHE A 264 20.00 -23.85 -9.66
CA PHE A 264 19.80 -23.97 -8.21
C PHE A 264 19.69 -22.59 -7.55
N PHE A 265 20.47 -21.60 -7.99
CA PHE A 265 20.36 -20.21 -7.54
C PHE A 265 18.96 -19.61 -7.82
N LYS A 266 18.42 -19.80 -9.03
CA LYS A 266 17.07 -19.34 -9.37
C LYS A 266 16.00 -20.04 -8.54
N HIS A 267 16.17 -21.35 -8.32
CA HIS A 267 15.27 -22.13 -7.47
C HIS A 267 15.22 -21.57 -6.04
N ILE A 268 16.37 -21.30 -5.43
CA ILE A 268 16.45 -20.67 -4.09
C ILE A 268 15.68 -19.35 -4.08
N LEU A 269 15.92 -18.46 -5.04
CA LEU A 269 15.20 -17.17 -5.09
C LEU A 269 13.68 -17.33 -5.24
N SER A 270 13.23 -18.27 -6.08
CA SER A 270 11.79 -18.51 -6.26
C SER A 270 11.12 -19.08 -5.01
N CYS A 271 11.85 -19.81 -4.16
CA CYS A 271 11.31 -20.38 -2.93
C CYS A 271 11.27 -19.38 -1.76
N SER A 272 12.09 -18.33 -1.81
CA SER A 272 12.22 -17.36 -0.73
C SER A 272 11.29 -16.14 -0.86
N PHE A 273 10.58 -15.93 -1.98
CA PHE A 273 9.58 -14.85 -2.18
C PHE A 273 10.08 -13.42 -1.84
N TYR A 274 11.16 -12.94 -2.48
CA TYR A 274 11.68 -11.59 -2.22
C TYR A 274 11.91 -10.75 -3.48
N ASP A 275 11.65 -9.44 -3.36
CA ASP A 275 12.05 -8.37 -4.29
C ASP A 275 13.54 -7.98 -4.15
N SER A 276 14.26 -8.59 -3.21
CA SER A 276 15.68 -8.36 -2.93
C SER A 276 16.47 -9.67 -2.74
N VAL A 277 17.81 -9.59 -2.61
CA VAL A 277 18.68 -10.78 -2.46
C VAL A 277 18.69 -11.22 -0.99
N PRO A 278 18.15 -12.41 -0.65
CA PRO A 278 18.02 -12.82 0.75
C PRO A 278 19.37 -13.13 1.39
N SER A 279 19.48 -12.89 2.69
CA SER A 279 20.59 -13.24 3.56
C SER A 279 20.65 -14.75 3.84
N GLN A 280 21.76 -15.23 4.40
CA GLN A 280 21.97 -16.65 4.68
C GLN A 280 20.98 -17.19 5.73
N ASN A 281 20.63 -16.39 6.73
CA ASN A 281 19.65 -16.75 7.75
C ASN A 281 18.22 -16.79 7.17
N GLU A 282 17.86 -15.88 6.27
CA GLU A 282 16.55 -15.92 5.61
C GLU A 282 16.40 -17.17 4.73
N ILE A 283 17.45 -17.57 4.02
CA ILE A 283 17.45 -18.82 3.23
C ILE A 283 17.28 -20.05 4.13
N HIS A 284 17.89 -20.02 5.32
CA HIS A 284 17.78 -21.11 6.29
C HIS A 284 16.32 -21.38 6.68
N GLY A 285 15.52 -20.34 6.96
CA GLY A 285 14.08 -20.46 7.24
C GLY A 285 13.27 -21.10 6.10
N PHE A 286 13.71 -20.92 4.85
CA PHE A 286 13.05 -21.51 3.66
C PHE A 286 13.69 -22.81 3.16
N LEU A 287 14.67 -23.37 3.89
CA LEU A 287 15.40 -24.56 3.46
C LEU A 287 14.48 -25.75 3.16
N PHE A 288 13.38 -25.88 3.90
CA PHE A 288 12.40 -26.94 3.68
C PHE A 288 11.74 -26.84 2.30
N LYS A 289 11.35 -25.64 1.86
CA LYS A 289 10.78 -25.41 0.51
C LYS A 289 11.82 -25.65 -0.56
N ILE A 290 13.06 -25.22 -0.32
CA ILE A 290 14.18 -25.40 -1.25
C ILE A 290 14.47 -26.88 -1.48
N LEU A 291 14.44 -27.71 -0.43
CA LEU A 291 14.73 -29.15 -0.48
C LEU A 291 13.49 -30.02 -0.71
N GLU A 292 12.28 -29.47 -0.70
CA GLU A 292 11.02 -30.21 -0.92
C GLU A 292 11.01 -31.04 -2.22
N PRO A 293 11.53 -30.55 -3.36
CA PRO A 293 11.61 -31.37 -4.58
C PRO A 293 12.56 -32.57 -4.43
N LEU A 294 13.62 -32.46 -3.63
CA LEU A 294 14.54 -33.55 -3.33
C LEU A 294 13.90 -34.57 -2.37
N SER A 295 13.20 -34.11 -1.34
CA SER A 295 12.51 -35.00 -0.39
C SER A 295 11.40 -35.79 -1.08
N LYS A 296 10.55 -35.15 -1.88
CA LYS A 296 9.50 -35.81 -2.69
C LYS A 296 10.04 -36.85 -3.66
N GLU A 297 11.30 -36.72 -4.07
CA GLU A 297 11.91 -37.62 -5.03
C GLU A 297 12.63 -38.79 -4.35
N LEU A 298 13.37 -38.51 -3.28
CA LEU A 298 14.20 -39.48 -2.56
C LEU A 298 13.49 -40.20 -1.42
N LEU A 299 12.39 -39.65 -0.88
CA LEU A 299 11.68 -40.18 0.28
C LEU A 299 10.26 -40.72 -0.03
N LYS A 300 9.89 -40.91 -1.30
CA LYS A 300 8.54 -41.36 -1.73
C LYS A 300 7.97 -42.51 -0.88
N THR A 301 6.73 -42.32 -0.43
CA THR A 301 5.93 -43.31 0.31
C THR A 301 5.81 -44.64 -0.45
N GLY A 302 6.24 -45.74 0.19
CA GLY A 302 5.96 -47.11 -0.24
C GLY A 302 7.05 -47.84 -1.05
N ASN A 303 8.12 -47.19 -1.53
CA ASN A 303 9.19 -47.83 -2.31
C ASN A 303 10.61 -47.27 -2.05
N THR A 304 10.82 -46.52 -0.97
CA THR A 304 12.13 -45.94 -0.67
C THR A 304 13.16 -47.00 -0.33
N THR A 305 14.27 -47.04 -1.07
CA THR A 305 15.44 -47.85 -0.68
C THR A 305 16.19 -47.20 0.48
N SER A 306 16.87 -48.00 1.30
CA SER A 306 17.71 -47.48 2.40
C SER A 306 18.81 -46.53 1.90
N GLU A 307 19.26 -46.70 0.65
CA GLU A 307 20.29 -45.88 0.03
C GLU A 307 19.76 -44.50 -0.35
N GLN A 308 18.52 -44.38 -0.85
CA GLN A 308 17.89 -43.09 -1.16
C GLN A 308 17.64 -42.25 0.11
N LYS A 309 17.21 -42.90 1.20
CA LYS A 309 17.09 -42.24 2.51
C LYS A 309 18.43 -41.73 3.00
N ALA A 310 19.47 -42.56 2.91
CA ALA A 310 20.82 -42.16 3.29
C ALA A 310 21.34 -41.00 2.42
N CYS A 311 21.06 -41.00 1.11
CA CYS A 311 21.43 -39.92 0.21
C CYS A 311 20.83 -38.57 0.67
N PHE A 312 19.54 -38.53 1.01
CA PHE A 312 18.91 -37.30 1.48
C PHE A 312 19.48 -36.81 2.82
N LEU A 313 19.71 -37.73 3.77
CA LEU A 313 20.35 -37.38 5.05
C LEU A 313 21.76 -36.81 4.88
N ARG A 314 22.54 -37.32 3.93
CA ARG A 314 23.89 -36.80 3.63
C ARG A 314 23.86 -35.42 3.00
N ILE A 315 22.81 -35.11 2.22
CA ILE A 315 22.58 -33.75 1.72
C ILE A 315 22.29 -32.82 2.89
N LEU A 316 21.40 -33.22 3.81
CA LEU A 316 21.12 -32.45 5.03
C LEU A 316 22.37 -32.24 5.89
N ASP A 317 23.24 -33.24 6.06
CA ASP A 317 24.53 -33.05 6.74
C ASP A 317 25.32 -31.89 6.14
N ILE A 318 25.44 -31.84 4.80
CA ILE A 318 26.19 -30.77 4.12
C ILE A 318 25.53 -29.41 4.35
N PHE A 319 24.20 -29.32 4.26
CA PHE A 319 23.50 -28.06 4.52
C PHE A 319 23.61 -27.61 5.98
N PHE A 320 23.63 -28.54 6.93
CA PHE A 320 23.80 -28.23 8.35
C PHE A 320 25.12 -27.50 8.59
N TYR A 321 26.21 -27.97 7.98
CA TYR A 321 27.50 -27.26 8.03
C TYR A 321 27.53 -25.98 7.19
N LEU A 322 26.81 -25.90 6.06
CA LEU A 322 26.68 -24.64 5.31
C LEU A 322 25.95 -23.53 6.07
N PHE A 323 25.16 -23.89 7.08
CA PHE A 323 24.48 -22.95 7.98
C PHE A 323 25.14 -22.92 9.36
N ASP A 324 26.45 -23.13 9.44
CA ASP A 324 27.23 -23.03 10.67
C ASP A 324 26.69 -23.90 11.82
N GLN A 325 26.11 -25.05 11.48
CA GLN A 325 25.51 -26.00 12.43
C GLN A 325 24.33 -25.42 13.22
N GLN A 326 23.62 -24.43 12.67
CA GLN A 326 22.35 -23.97 13.24
C GLN A 326 21.28 -25.07 13.18
N ASP A 327 20.49 -25.19 14.24
CA ASP A 327 19.35 -26.09 14.31
C ASP A 327 18.37 -25.80 13.17
N PHE A 328 17.99 -26.82 12.42
CA PHE A 328 17.04 -26.67 11.33
C PHE A 328 15.62 -26.40 11.85
N GLU A 329 14.86 -25.60 11.10
CA GLU A 329 13.43 -25.37 11.31
C GLU A 329 12.63 -26.68 11.48
N PRO A 330 11.58 -26.72 12.32
CA PRO A 330 10.76 -27.92 12.56
C PRO A 330 10.22 -28.56 11.28
N ASN A 331 9.97 -27.76 10.23
CA ASN A 331 9.47 -28.20 8.93
C ASN A 331 10.43 -29.16 8.20
N ILE A 332 11.74 -29.12 8.48
CA ILE A 332 12.71 -30.09 7.94
C ILE A 332 12.51 -31.47 8.58
N PHE A 333 12.17 -31.52 9.88
CA PHE A 333 11.84 -32.77 10.55
C PHE A 333 10.58 -33.40 9.95
N GLU A 334 9.57 -32.59 9.59
CA GLU A 334 8.37 -33.08 8.91
C GLU A 334 8.68 -33.84 7.61
N LEU A 335 9.66 -33.37 6.81
CA LEU A 335 10.13 -34.07 5.61
C LEU A 335 10.72 -35.47 5.93
N LEU A 336 11.14 -35.70 7.17
CA LEU A 336 11.81 -36.91 7.64
C LEU A 336 10.93 -37.82 8.51
N THR A 337 9.73 -37.40 8.93
CA THR A 337 8.89 -38.05 9.96
C THR A 337 8.60 -39.54 9.73
N GLU A 338 8.55 -40.02 8.48
CA GLU A 338 8.40 -41.46 8.18
C GLU A 338 9.72 -42.27 8.21
N SER A 339 10.86 -41.59 8.39
CA SER A 339 12.20 -42.13 8.14
C SER A 339 13.17 -42.02 9.32
N MET A 340 12.91 -41.15 10.30
CA MET A 340 13.78 -40.91 11.44
C MET A 340 12.97 -40.66 12.72
N ARG A 341 13.45 -41.16 13.87
CA ARG A 341 12.88 -40.80 15.18
C ARG A 341 13.46 -39.47 15.64
N GLU A 342 12.65 -38.68 16.33
CA GLU A 342 12.99 -37.36 16.88
C GLU A 342 14.31 -37.36 17.68
N THR A 343 14.53 -38.34 18.54
CA THR A 343 15.79 -38.47 19.31
C THR A 343 17.03 -38.70 18.45
N SER A 344 16.87 -39.33 17.29
CA SER A 344 17.97 -39.53 16.35
C SER A 344 18.22 -38.29 15.50
N TYR A 345 17.17 -37.50 15.23
CA TYR A 345 17.26 -36.22 14.53
C TYR A 345 17.99 -35.18 15.39
N ALA A 346 17.54 -34.99 16.64
CA ALA A 346 18.17 -34.09 17.59
C ALA A 346 19.65 -34.46 17.84
N GLY A 347 19.96 -35.75 17.96
CA GLY A 347 21.36 -36.18 18.10
C GLY A 347 22.26 -35.96 16.87
N ARG A 348 21.70 -35.57 15.72
CA ARG A 348 22.43 -35.40 14.44
C ARG A 348 22.42 -33.96 13.92
N PHE A 349 21.34 -33.21 14.14
CA PHE A 349 21.13 -31.87 13.59
C PHE A 349 20.76 -30.83 14.66
N SER A 350 20.99 -31.13 15.94
CA SER A 350 20.93 -30.15 17.02
C SER A 350 22.29 -29.92 17.65
N VAL A 351 22.60 -28.66 17.98
CA VAL A 351 23.81 -28.30 18.71
C VAL A 351 23.68 -28.80 20.16
N VAL A 352 24.62 -29.61 20.62
CA VAL A 352 24.66 -30.05 22.03
C VAL A 352 25.08 -28.86 22.90
N CYS A 353 24.10 -28.13 23.43
CA CYS A 353 24.34 -27.14 24.47
C CYS A 353 24.70 -27.84 25.79
N GLU A 354 25.88 -27.53 26.34
CA GLU A 354 26.22 -27.94 27.71
C GLU A 354 25.28 -27.21 28.67
N GLU A 355 24.43 -27.97 29.38
CA GLU A 355 23.62 -27.46 30.48
C GLU A 355 24.54 -26.81 31.52
N THR A 356 24.48 -25.49 31.63
CA THR A 356 25.06 -24.77 32.75
C THR A 356 24.24 -25.10 33.99
N ALA A 357 24.95 -25.47 35.07
CA ALA A 357 24.33 -26.03 36.26
C ALA A 357 23.37 -25.08 37.03
N GLU A 358 23.29 -23.80 36.67
CA GLU A 358 22.40 -22.80 37.26
C GLU A 358 22.11 -21.71 36.21
N GLY A 359 21.05 -21.86 35.41
CA GLY A 359 20.59 -20.82 34.46
C GLY A 359 19.74 -21.35 33.30
N ILE A 360 19.25 -20.42 32.47
CA ILE A 360 18.83 -20.70 31.09
C ILE A 360 20.08 -20.94 30.23
N SER A 361 19.98 -21.78 29.21
CA SER A 361 21.07 -21.94 28.24
C SER A 361 21.25 -20.65 27.41
N PRO A 362 22.44 -20.36 26.86
CA PRO A 362 22.65 -19.18 26.01
C PRO A 362 21.74 -19.15 24.77
N GLU A 363 21.33 -20.33 24.28
CA GLU A 363 20.39 -20.46 23.17
C GLU A 363 18.98 -20.08 23.60
N GLN A 364 18.50 -20.57 24.75
CA GLN A 364 17.23 -20.16 25.33
C GLN A 364 17.21 -18.66 25.67
N GLU A 365 18.31 -18.12 26.19
CA GLU A 365 18.45 -16.68 26.45
C GLU A 365 18.28 -15.87 25.17
N ARG A 366 18.95 -16.27 24.08
CA ARG A 366 18.78 -15.66 22.76
C ARG A 366 17.33 -15.76 22.26
N GLU A 367 16.72 -16.93 22.36
CA GLU A 367 15.32 -17.13 21.94
C GLU A 367 14.35 -16.25 22.74
N ILE A 368 14.54 -16.13 24.06
CA ILE A 368 13.73 -15.26 24.91
C ILE A 368 13.89 -13.79 24.49
N ILE A 369 15.11 -13.34 24.19
CA ILE A 369 15.37 -11.98 23.69
C ILE A 369 14.66 -11.76 22.35
N GLU A 370 14.73 -12.72 21.42
CA GLU A 370 14.06 -12.64 20.12
C GLU A 370 12.52 -12.61 20.27
N ILE A 371 11.98 -13.40 21.20
CA ILE A 371 10.56 -13.39 21.56
C ILE A 371 10.15 -12.01 22.10
N LEU A 372 10.92 -11.46 23.05
CA LEU A 372 10.61 -10.17 23.65
C LEU A 372 10.69 -9.04 22.62
N ALA A 373 11.69 -9.05 21.73
CA ALA A 373 11.80 -8.09 20.63
C ALA A 373 10.63 -8.21 19.63
N ALA A 374 10.12 -9.42 19.39
CA ALA A 374 8.93 -9.61 18.57
C ALA A 374 7.66 -9.10 19.27
N ILE A 375 7.57 -9.23 20.60
CA ILE A 375 6.48 -8.68 21.40
C ILE A 375 6.52 -7.15 21.44
N ASP A 376 7.71 -6.53 21.49
CA ASP A 376 7.86 -5.07 21.41
C ASP A 376 7.17 -4.53 20.14
N ASN A 377 7.25 -5.28 19.03
CA ASN A 377 6.49 -4.99 17.81
C ASN A 377 5.16 -5.79 17.76
N TYR A 378 4.33 -5.63 18.80
CA TYR A 378 3.04 -6.33 18.91
C TYR A 378 2.12 -6.06 17.71
N TYR A 379 2.35 -4.99 16.95
CA TYR A 379 1.57 -4.69 15.75
C TYR A 379 1.72 -5.75 14.64
N VAL A 380 2.82 -6.52 14.58
CA VAL A 380 3.04 -7.51 13.51
C VAL A 380 3.02 -8.96 14.00
N ILE A 381 2.82 -9.18 15.30
CA ILE A 381 2.85 -10.51 15.91
C ILE A 381 1.65 -11.38 15.49
N GLY A 382 1.87 -12.69 15.34
CA GLY A 382 0.84 -13.65 14.96
C GLY A 382 0.94 -15.00 15.69
N ASN A 383 0.15 -15.97 15.24
CA ASN A 383 0.10 -17.32 15.81
C ASN A 383 1.43 -18.09 15.70
N GLU A 384 2.27 -17.76 14.72
CA GLU A 384 3.62 -18.31 14.59
C GLU A 384 4.46 -17.97 15.83
N ASN A 385 4.40 -16.71 16.30
CA ASN A 385 5.11 -16.29 17.52
C ASN A 385 4.57 -16.99 18.76
N LEU A 386 3.26 -17.22 18.86
CA LEU A 386 2.68 -17.99 19.97
C LEU A 386 3.22 -19.43 19.99
N SER A 387 3.45 -20.01 18.81
CA SER A 387 4.03 -21.35 18.66
C SER A 387 5.50 -21.37 19.08
N VAL A 388 6.28 -20.35 18.70
CA VAL A 388 7.67 -20.15 19.15
C VAL A 388 7.75 -20.01 20.67
N ILE A 389 6.90 -19.17 21.28
CA ILE A 389 6.81 -19.03 22.75
C ILE A 389 6.50 -20.37 23.40
N THR A 390 5.50 -21.09 22.87
CA THR A 390 5.11 -22.39 23.43
C THR A 390 6.26 -23.41 23.34
N HIS A 391 7.04 -23.38 22.26
CA HIS A 391 8.17 -24.27 22.06
C HIS A 391 9.34 -23.94 23.00
N CYS A 392 9.79 -22.68 23.02
CA CYS A 392 10.93 -22.20 23.83
C CYS A 392 10.75 -22.52 25.33
N PHE A 393 9.52 -22.38 25.83
CA PHE A 393 9.20 -22.59 27.24
C PHE A 393 8.72 -24.01 27.58
N SER A 394 8.56 -24.90 26.58
CA SER A 394 8.08 -26.26 26.81
C SER A 394 9.08 -27.07 27.64
N GLY A 395 8.68 -27.48 28.85
CA GLY A 395 9.53 -28.28 29.73
C GLY A 395 10.72 -27.55 30.37
N ALA A 396 10.97 -26.29 30.01
CA ALA A 396 12.07 -25.47 30.51
C ALA A 396 11.65 -24.56 31.67
N ARG A 397 11.35 -25.13 32.85
CA ARG A 397 10.81 -24.35 33.99
C ARG A 397 11.72 -23.19 34.44
N ASN A 398 13.04 -23.35 34.36
CA ASN A 398 13.97 -22.28 34.73
C ASN A 398 13.83 -21.03 33.82
N ALA A 399 13.33 -21.17 32.60
CA ALA A 399 13.10 -20.05 31.68
C ALA A 399 11.94 -19.14 32.14
N TYR A 400 11.03 -19.64 32.99
CA TYR A 400 9.93 -18.86 33.57
C TYR A 400 10.41 -17.87 34.64
N ASP A 401 11.68 -17.88 35.02
CA ASP A 401 12.25 -16.89 35.92
C ASP A 401 12.40 -15.55 35.20
N TYR A 402 11.45 -14.64 35.45
CA TYR A 402 11.43 -13.31 34.84
C TYR A 402 12.67 -12.46 35.18
N THR A 403 13.42 -12.80 36.22
CA THR A 403 14.65 -12.07 36.58
C THR A 403 15.79 -12.31 35.60
N LEU A 404 15.64 -13.29 34.71
CA LEU A 404 16.59 -13.64 33.64
C LEU A 404 16.23 -13.01 32.28
N TRP A 405 15.12 -12.27 32.19
CA TRP A 405 14.68 -11.63 30.95
C TRP A 405 15.32 -10.23 30.84
N GLU A 406 16.29 -10.05 29.95
CA GLU A 406 16.90 -8.74 29.68
C GLU A 406 16.10 -7.96 28.63
N ASN A 407 14.96 -7.34 28.98
CA ASN A 407 14.27 -6.37 28.10
C ASN A 407 13.29 -5.43 28.85
N ASP A 408 12.56 -4.60 28.09
CA ASP A 408 11.52 -3.67 28.52
C ASP A 408 10.40 -4.31 29.39
N GLU A 409 9.81 -3.49 30.27
CA GLU A 409 8.83 -3.91 31.28
C GLU A 409 7.51 -4.38 30.65
N SER A 410 7.08 -3.74 29.56
CA SER A 410 5.79 -4.02 28.90
C SER A 410 5.78 -5.38 28.20
N SER A 411 6.81 -5.71 27.43
CA SER A 411 6.91 -7.00 26.73
C SER A 411 7.06 -8.18 27.67
N SER A 412 7.79 -7.97 28.77
CA SER A 412 7.92 -8.93 29.87
C SER A 412 6.58 -9.22 30.53
N LEU A 413 5.70 -8.22 30.68
CA LEU A 413 4.34 -8.41 31.19
C LEU A 413 3.48 -9.30 30.29
N LEU A 414 3.54 -9.11 28.97
CA LEU A 414 2.78 -9.93 28.04
C LEU A 414 3.28 -11.37 28.04
N LEU A 415 4.60 -11.56 27.99
CA LEU A 415 5.20 -12.89 28.06
C LEU A 415 4.78 -13.60 29.35
N ALA A 416 4.88 -12.93 30.51
CA ALA A 416 4.41 -13.47 31.78
C ALA A 416 2.93 -13.90 31.73
N ALA A 417 2.04 -13.07 31.15
CA ALA A 417 0.63 -13.39 31.03
C ALA A 417 0.34 -14.60 30.12
N ILE A 418 1.08 -14.73 29.00
CA ILE A 418 1.00 -15.88 28.10
C ILE A 418 1.45 -17.15 28.82
N LEU A 419 2.60 -17.11 29.51
CA LEU A 419 3.15 -18.24 30.25
C LEU A 419 2.23 -18.69 31.39
N LEU A 420 1.62 -17.76 32.13
CA LEU A 420 0.61 -18.07 33.14
C LEU A 420 -0.61 -18.78 32.54
N ASN A 421 -1.01 -18.40 31.33
CA ASN A 421 -2.11 -19.06 30.62
C ASN A 421 -1.73 -20.48 30.15
N LEU A 422 -0.48 -20.70 29.73
CA LEU A 422 0.06 -22.04 29.46
C LEU A 422 0.04 -22.91 30.74
N ASP A 423 0.54 -22.38 31.86
CA ASP A 423 0.52 -23.06 33.16
C ASP A 423 -0.91 -23.45 33.57
N LYS A 424 -1.90 -22.57 33.34
CA LYS A 424 -3.31 -22.91 33.59
C LYS A 424 -3.80 -24.08 32.73
N LYS A 425 -3.47 -24.09 31.42
CA LYS A 425 -3.86 -25.17 30.49
C LYS A 425 -3.24 -26.50 30.90
N GLU A 426 -1.98 -26.48 31.35
CA GLU A 426 -1.25 -27.66 31.82
C GLU A 426 -1.51 -28.02 33.30
N GLN A 427 -2.27 -27.18 34.01
CA GLN A 427 -2.56 -27.31 35.44
C GLN A 427 -1.32 -27.27 36.34
N ILE A 428 -0.31 -26.50 35.95
CA ILE A 428 0.93 -26.26 36.70
C ILE A 428 0.72 -25.11 37.70
N LYS A 429 1.24 -25.29 38.92
CA LYS A 429 1.22 -24.31 40.01
C LYS A 429 2.47 -24.44 40.86
N ASP A 430 3.60 -24.02 40.31
CA ASP A 430 4.88 -24.04 41.01
C ASP A 430 5.30 -22.63 41.46
N HIS A 431 6.49 -22.54 42.05
CA HIS A 431 7.04 -21.26 42.51
C HIS A 431 7.30 -20.26 41.38
N TYR A 432 7.52 -20.71 40.14
CA TYR A 432 7.63 -19.83 38.98
C TYR A 432 6.26 -19.26 38.60
N THR A 433 5.19 -20.08 38.61
CA THR A 433 3.82 -19.60 38.43
C THR A 433 3.45 -18.52 39.45
N GLU A 434 3.79 -18.74 40.73
CA GLU A 434 3.56 -17.77 41.80
C GLU A 434 4.40 -16.49 41.61
N ALA A 435 5.67 -16.63 41.26
CA ALA A 435 6.57 -15.50 41.02
C ALA A 435 6.12 -14.62 39.83
N LEU A 436 5.71 -15.24 38.71
CA LEU A 436 5.15 -14.53 37.55
C LEU A 436 3.83 -13.83 37.87
N THR A 437 2.98 -14.47 38.69
CA THR A 437 1.72 -13.85 39.13
C THR A 437 2.00 -12.58 39.94
N GLN A 438 2.93 -12.66 40.89
CA GLN A 438 3.33 -11.52 41.71
C GLN A 438 3.98 -10.41 40.89
N PHE A 439 4.92 -10.77 39.99
CA PHE A 439 5.55 -9.83 39.07
C PHE A 439 4.53 -9.06 38.24
N PHE A 440 3.56 -9.77 37.66
CA PHE A 440 2.49 -9.14 36.88
C PHE A 440 1.63 -8.21 37.72
N ASP A 441 1.17 -8.68 38.89
CA ASP A 441 0.25 -7.94 39.75
C ASP A 441 0.92 -6.67 40.33
N ASP A 442 2.24 -6.70 40.60
CA ASP A 442 3.01 -5.56 41.10
C ASP A 442 3.24 -4.49 40.02
N GLN A 443 3.46 -4.90 38.77
CA GLN A 443 3.85 -4.00 37.67
C GLN A 443 2.67 -3.42 36.89
N LEU A 444 1.52 -4.12 36.85
CA LEU A 444 0.44 -3.77 35.93
C LEU A 444 -0.10 -2.34 36.13
N LEU A 445 -0.38 -1.95 37.37
CA LEU A 445 -1.03 -0.65 37.63
C LEU A 445 -0.12 0.52 37.28
N GLU A 446 1.16 0.44 37.60
CA GLU A 446 2.14 1.48 37.29
C GLU A 446 2.27 1.67 35.78
N ASN A 447 2.41 0.58 35.04
CA ASN A 447 2.49 0.59 33.57
C ASN A 447 1.23 1.15 32.91
N ILE A 448 0.03 0.76 33.37
CA ILE A 448 -1.23 1.36 32.87
C ILE A 448 -1.23 2.87 33.07
N MET A 449 -0.87 3.34 34.27
CA MET A 449 -0.93 4.76 34.61
C MET A 449 0.12 5.57 33.85
N MET A 450 1.31 5.01 33.65
CA MET A 450 2.39 5.63 32.87
C MET A 450 1.96 5.85 31.41
N VAL A 451 1.54 4.79 30.72
CA VAL A 451 1.21 4.88 29.29
C VAL A 451 -0.04 5.72 29.03
N ILE A 452 -1.04 5.67 29.92
CA ILE A 452 -2.20 6.59 29.81
C ILE A 452 -1.76 8.04 30.03
N ALA A 453 -0.82 8.33 30.94
CA ALA A 453 -0.31 9.68 31.15
C ALA A 453 0.45 10.22 29.94
N GLU A 454 1.22 9.37 29.25
CA GLU A 454 1.96 9.75 28.04
C GLU A 454 1.04 10.07 26.86
N ASN A 455 -0.11 9.39 26.78
CA ASN A 455 -1.08 9.52 25.70
C ASN A 455 -2.30 10.37 26.06
N SER A 456 -2.24 11.14 27.17
CA SER A 456 -3.33 12.02 27.58
C SER A 456 -2.85 13.41 27.99
N SER A 457 -3.70 14.40 27.73
CA SER A 457 -3.53 15.77 28.22
C SER A 457 -3.63 15.87 29.75
N PHE A 458 -4.39 14.97 30.37
CA PHE A 458 -4.44 14.75 31.81
C PHE A 458 -4.99 13.35 32.12
N VAL A 459 -4.56 12.77 33.24
CA VAL A 459 -5.10 11.50 33.75
C VAL A 459 -6.22 11.79 34.75
N PRO A 460 -7.43 11.22 34.57
CA PRO A 460 -8.50 11.38 35.55
C PRO A 460 -8.08 10.89 36.93
N GLU A 461 -8.22 11.71 37.98
CA GLU A 461 -7.85 11.34 39.36
C GLU A 461 -8.62 10.10 39.86
N SER A 462 -9.81 9.85 39.31
CA SER A 462 -10.65 8.70 39.60
C SER A 462 -10.18 7.39 38.93
N LEU A 463 -9.25 7.43 37.97
CA LEU A 463 -8.83 6.25 37.22
C LEU A 463 -8.13 5.21 38.11
N SER A 464 -7.09 5.63 38.85
CA SER A 464 -6.32 4.71 39.69
C SER A 464 -7.15 4.07 40.81
N PRO A 465 -7.96 4.82 41.60
CA PRO A 465 -8.84 4.22 42.60
C PRO A 465 -9.87 3.26 42.00
N TRP A 466 -10.42 3.59 40.83
CA TRP A 466 -11.38 2.72 40.15
C TRP A 466 -10.73 1.41 39.69
N LEU A 467 -9.54 1.47 39.07
CA LEU A 467 -8.76 0.30 38.68
C LEU A 467 -8.39 -0.60 39.87
N GLN A 468 -8.20 0.00 41.05
CA GLN A 468 -7.90 -0.70 42.31
C GLN A 468 -9.13 -1.25 43.06
N GLY A 469 -10.35 -1.09 42.54
CA GLY A 469 -11.54 -1.69 43.14
C GLY A 469 -12.59 -0.73 43.69
N ASP A 470 -12.46 0.59 43.51
CA ASP A 470 -13.44 1.55 44.03
C ASP A 470 -14.71 1.60 43.16
N ASP A 471 -15.73 0.84 43.56
CA ASP A 471 -17.05 0.78 42.93
C ASP A 471 -17.90 2.04 43.11
N SER A 472 -17.46 3.02 43.90
CA SER A 472 -18.18 4.30 44.04
C SER A 472 -18.02 5.21 42.83
N ILE A 473 -17.03 4.92 41.98
CA ILE A 473 -16.71 5.70 40.78
C ILE A 473 -17.52 5.17 39.60
N ASP A 474 -18.26 6.08 38.96
CA ASP A 474 -19.07 5.77 37.78
C ASP A 474 -18.18 5.57 36.53
N VAL A 475 -18.30 4.40 35.91
CA VAL A 475 -17.50 4.02 34.74
C VAL A 475 -17.83 4.87 33.51
N ASP A 476 -19.09 5.26 33.32
CA ASP A 476 -19.50 6.07 32.17
C ASP A 476 -18.88 7.47 32.25
N SER A 477 -18.85 8.05 33.45
CA SER A 477 -18.15 9.30 33.74
C SER A 477 -16.64 9.20 33.48
N LEU A 478 -16.02 8.05 33.82
CA LEU A 478 -14.60 7.81 33.56
C LEU A 478 -14.29 7.66 32.07
N ILE A 479 -15.12 6.90 31.33
CA ILE A 479 -15.02 6.78 29.87
C ILE A 479 -15.12 8.17 29.22
N GLN A 480 -16.08 8.98 29.65
CA GLN A 480 -16.24 10.33 29.09
C GLN A 480 -15.04 11.23 29.41
N ALA A 481 -14.48 11.15 30.62
CA ALA A 481 -13.28 11.88 30.98
C ALA A 481 -12.08 11.47 30.11
N LEU A 482 -11.87 10.17 29.91
CA LEU A 482 -10.80 9.66 29.04
C LEU A 482 -11.01 10.05 27.57
N ARG A 483 -12.24 10.00 27.04
CA ARG A 483 -12.56 10.46 25.68
C ARG A 483 -12.14 11.91 25.45
N THR A 484 -12.22 12.76 26.49
CA THR A 484 -11.82 14.16 26.41
C THR A 484 -10.34 14.39 26.68
N SER A 485 -9.67 13.47 27.38
CA SER A 485 -8.29 13.67 27.83
C SER A 485 -7.27 13.00 26.92
N LEU A 486 -7.58 11.83 26.36
CA LEU A 486 -6.70 11.09 25.45
C LEU A 486 -6.47 11.87 24.17
N THR A 487 -5.25 11.80 23.66
CA THR A 487 -4.94 12.34 22.34
C THR A 487 -5.70 11.53 21.29
N VAL A 488 -6.49 12.26 20.51
CA VAL A 488 -7.28 11.69 19.44
C VAL A 488 -6.56 12.03 18.15
N ASP A 489 -6.24 11.00 17.37
CA ASP A 489 -5.69 11.18 16.02
C ASP A 489 -6.73 11.93 15.16
N TRP A 490 -8.01 11.54 15.28
CA TRP A 490 -9.13 12.29 14.69
C TRP A 490 -10.52 12.05 15.34
N GLN A 491 -11.37 13.10 15.41
CA GLN A 491 -12.78 13.02 15.86
C GLN A 491 -13.75 13.14 14.68
N SER A 492 -14.70 12.20 14.57
CA SER A 492 -15.74 12.27 13.55
C SER A 492 -16.92 13.13 13.92
N ASP A 493 -17.37 13.94 12.96
CA ASP A 493 -18.66 14.62 12.99
C ASP A 493 -19.84 13.66 12.64
N VAL A 494 -19.55 12.42 12.24
CA VAL A 494 -20.59 11.39 12.06
C VAL A 494 -20.97 10.86 13.43
N ASN A 495 -22.26 10.73 13.72
CA ASN A 495 -22.80 10.50 15.08
C ASN A 495 -22.30 9.27 15.88
N SER A 496 -21.36 8.43 15.42
CA SER A 496 -21.02 7.16 16.10
C SER A 496 -19.71 6.39 15.78
N PRO A 497 -18.77 6.78 14.90
CA PRO A 497 -17.55 5.99 14.78
C PRO A 497 -16.73 6.10 16.06
N GLN A 498 -16.11 4.99 16.43
CA GLN A 498 -15.19 4.94 17.55
C GLN A 498 -14.03 5.92 17.24
N PRO A 499 -13.71 6.88 18.13
CA PRO A 499 -12.55 7.73 17.93
C PRO A 499 -11.29 6.86 17.83
N VAL A 500 -10.37 7.27 16.94
CA VAL A 500 -9.05 6.66 16.85
C VAL A 500 -8.17 7.40 17.86
N PHE A 501 -7.81 6.71 18.94
CA PHE A 501 -6.92 7.25 19.96
C PHE A 501 -5.49 6.85 19.64
N GLU A 502 -4.54 7.78 19.79
CA GLU A 502 -3.09 7.48 19.65
C GLU A 502 -2.64 6.36 20.60
N LEU A 503 -3.36 6.19 21.71
CA LEU A 503 -3.21 5.08 22.66
C LEU A 503 -3.31 3.69 21.99
N PHE A 504 -4.01 3.55 20.86
CA PHE A 504 -4.12 2.29 20.11
C PHE A 504 -3.23 2.25 18.85
N SER A 505 -2.31 3.21 18.70
CA SER A 505 -1.34 3.22 17.60
C SER A 505 -0.37 2.04 17.69
N ASP A 506 0.26 1.73 16.58
CA ASP A 506 1.31 0.71 16.43
C ASP A 506 2.59 1.03 17.21
N ILE A 507 2.79 2.29 17.60
CA ILE A 507 3.94 2.78 18.36
C ILE A 507 3.67 2.77 19.87
N SER A 508 2.42 2.55 20.30
CA SER A 508 2.06 2.62 21.73
C SER A 508 2.23 1.26 22.44
N ASP A 509 3.01 1.26 23.54
CA ASP A 509 3.15 0.11 24.45
C ASP A 509 1.83 -0.31 25.10
N PHE A 510 0.81 0.54 25.02
CA PHE A 510 -0.51 0.23 25.57
C PHE A 510 -1.13 -1.04 24.98
N LEU A 511 -0.90 -1.31 23.69
CA LEU A 511 -1.42 -2.54 23.08
C LEU A 511 -0.83 -3.78 23.75
N VAL A 512 0.45 -3.75 24.11
CA VAL A 512 1.13 -4.83 24.83
C VAL A 512 0.52 -4.99 26.22
N ILE A 513 0.33 -3.89 26.96
CA ILE A 513 -0.28 -3.90 28.31
C ILE A 513 -1.73 -4.43 28.26
N LEU A 514 -2.51 -3.98 27.29
CA LEU A 514 -3.89 -4.39 27.11
C LEU A 514 -4.00 -5.88 26.73
N ALA A 515 -3.13 -6.37 25.84
CA ALA A 515 -3.01 -7.79 25.54
C ALA A 515 -2.62 -8.60 26.79
N SER A 516 -1.70 -8.07 27.60
CA SER A 516 -1.25 -8.69 28.85
C SER A 516 -2.41 -8.90 29.81
N CYS A 517 -3.29 -7.90 29.96
CA CYS A 517 -4.54 -8.02 30.73
C CYS A 517 -5.45 -9.15 30.21
N TYR A 518 -5.61 -9.28 28.89
CA TYR A 518 -6.46 -10.31 28.29
C TYR A 518 -5.92 -11.73 28.55
N TRP A 519 -4.63 -11.95 28.32
CA TRP A 519 -3.99 -13.24 28.60
C TRP A 519 -3.98 -13.56 30.09
N ARG A 520 -3.80 -12.55 30.94
CA ARG A 520 -3.87 -12.69 32.40
C ARG A 520 -5.24 -13.19 32.84
N LEU A 521 -6.35 -12.63 32.33
CA LEU A 521 -7.70 -13.08 32.66
C LEU A 521 -7.99 -14.49 32.15
N ASN A 522 -7.45 -14.83 30.98
CA ASN A 522 -7.52 -16.21 30.49
C ASN A 522 -6.76 -17.17 31.39
N ALA A 523 -5.67 -16.75 32.07
CA ALA A 523 -4.95 -17.52 33.08
C ALA A 523 -5.72 -17.60 34.43
N SER A 524 -5.92 -16.47 35.10
CA SER A 524 -6.73 -16.38 36.32
C SER A 524 -7.27 -14.96 36.52
N HIS A 525 -8.32 -14.80 37.33
CA HIS A 525 -8.92 -13.49 37.52
C HIS A 525 -7.93 -12.50 38.17
N ASN A 526 -7.84 -11.29 37.61
CA ASN A 526 -7.16 -10.12 38.17
C ASN A 526 -8.11 -8.94 37.99
N GLU A 527 -8.42 -8.24 39.10
CA GLU A 527 -9.45 -7.20 39.11
C GLU A 527 -9.04 -5.97 38.28
N THR A 528 -7.80 -5.52 38.39
CA THR A 528 -7.25 -4.40 37.61
C THR A 528 -7.35 -4.66 36.11
N ALA A 529 -6.98 -5.88 35.67
CA ALA A 529 -7.05 -6.30 34.28
C ALA A 529 -8.51 -6.35 33.77
N ASP A 530 -9.43 -6.93 34.54
CA ASP A 530 -10.87 -6.98 34.21
C ASP A 530 -11.46 -5.57 34.07
N ARG A 531 -11.12 -4.67 34.99
CA ARG A 531 -11.55 -3.27 34.95
C ARG A 531 -10.96 -2.53 33.75
N LEU A 532 -9.66 -2.66 33.47
CA LEU A 532 -9.07 -2.04 32.28
C LEU A 532 -9.74 -2.51 30.99
N ILE A 533 -9.99 -3.81 30.86
CA ILE A 533 -10.67 -4.36 29.67
C ILE A 533 -12.09 -3.80 29.54
N LYS A 534 -12.86 -3.73 30.63
CA LYS A 534 -14.20 -3.10 30.60
C LYS A 534 -14.14 -1.64 30.18
N LEU A 535 -13.17 -0.90 30.69
CA LEU A 535 -12.96 0.51 30.35
C LEU A 535 -12.64 0.68 28.85
N MET A 536 -11.71 -0.14 28.34
CA MET A 536 -11.30 -0.09 26.93
C MET A 536 -12.38 -0.61 25.98
N MET A 537 -13.20 -1.58 26.39
CA MET A 537 -14.38 -2.00 25.62
C MET A 537 -15.45 -0.90 25.53
N GLY A 538 -15.61 -0.07 26.56
CA GLY A 538 -16.51 1.09 26.52
C GLY A 538 -15.96 2.26 25.72
N LEU A 539 -14.63 2.42 25.71
CA LEU A 539 -13.94 3.48 24.98
C LEU A 539 -13.78 3.14 23.50
N ALA A 540 -13.27 1.95 23.22
CA ALA A 540 -12.67 1.54 21.95
C ALA A 540 -12.83 0.02 21.65
N PRO A 541 -14.06 -0.51 21.53
CA PRO A 541 -14.33 -1.94 21.47
C PRO A 541 -13.65 -2.68 20.31
N GLN A 542 -13.66 -2.10 19.10
CA GLN A 542 -13.13 -2.79 17.92
C GLN A 542 -11.59 -2.81 17.91
N ALA A 543 -10.95 -1.77 18.43
CA ALA A 543 -9.50 -1.72 18.61
C ALA A 543 -9.04 -2.67 19.73
N THR A 544 -9.82 -2.73 20.81
CA THR A 544 -9.58 -3.68 21.93
C THR A 544 -9.66 -5.13 21.47
N LEU A 545 -10.69 -5.48 20.69
CA LEU A 545 -10.83 -6.84 20.14
C LEU A 545 -9.76 -7.16 19.10
N SER A 546 -9.36 -6.19 18.26
CA SER A 546 -8.20 -6.33 17.37
C SER A 546 -6.96 -6.71 18.16
N CYS A 547 -6.67 -5.97 19.25
CA CYS A 547 -5.54 -6.24 20.13
C CYS A 547 -5.56 -7.69 20.65
N PHE A 548 -6.68 -8.15 21.21
CA PHE A 548 -6.76 -9.50 21.77
C PHE A 548 -6.61 -10.62 20.73
N SER A 549 -7.04 -10.37 19.49
CA SER A 549 -7.05 -11.39 18.44
C SER A 549 -5.69 -11.70 17.81
N ARG A 550 -4.69 -10.82 17.94
CA ARG A 550 -3.44 -10.86 17.14
C ARG A 550 -2.73 -12.21 17.17
N LEU A 551 -2.50 -12.76 18.36
CA LEU A 551 -1.82 -14.06 18.52
C LEU A 551 -2.64 -15.27 18.05
N TYR A 552 -3.90 -15.09 17.64
CA TYR A 552 -4.73 -16.13 17.01
C TYR A 552 -4.71 -16.03 15.46
N ARG A 553 -4.16 -14.94 14.91
CA ARG A 553 -4.19 -14.62 13.47
C ARG A 553 -2.89 -14.99 12.76
N SER A 554 -2.99 -15.17 11.45
CA SER A 554 -1.84 -15.39 10.57
C SER A 554 -1.27 -14.02 10.16
N SER A 555 -0.46 -13.41 11.03
CA SER A 555 0.03 -12.04 10.85
C SER A 555 -1.13 -11.03 10.67
N LEU A 556 -1.11 -10.21 9.61
CA LEU A 556 -2.13 -9.20 9.30
C LEU A 556 -3.40 -9.78 8.65
N ASP A 557 -3.46 -11.08 8.34
CA ASP A 557 -4.61 -11.74 7.69
C ASP A 557 -5.70 -12.16 8.71
N GLY A 558 -6.65 -12.99 8.29
CA GLY A 558 -7.68 -13.57 9.16
C GLY A 558 -7.14 -14.49 10.27
N PHE A 559 -8.04 -15.21 10.95
CA PHE A 559 -7.64 -16.23 11.94
C PHE A 559 -6.84 -17.34 11.27
N SER A 560 -5.81 -17.85 11.97
CA SER A 560 -4.92 -18.88 11.39
C SER A 560 -5.63 -20.23 11.19
N SER A 561 -6.69 -20.49 11.96
CA SER A 561 -7.56 -21.65 11.83
C SER A 561 -8.93 -21.37 12.45
N ILE A 562 -9.94 -22.16 12.06
CA ILE A 562 -11.30 -22.07 12.62
C ILE A 562 -11.28 -22.44 14.11
N GLU A 563 -10.45 -23.40 14.51
CA GLU A 563 -10.31 -23.81 15.91
C GLU A 563 -9.79 -22.67 16.80
N LEU A 564 -8.85 -21.86 16.29
CA LEU A 564 -8.33 -20.69 16.99
C LEU A 564 -9.36 -19.56 17.06
N GLU A 565 -10.13 -19.35 15.99
CA GLU A 565 -11.26 -18.41 15.99
C GLU A 565 -12.29 -18.80 17.06
N GLU A 566 -12.74 -20.05 17.07
CA GLU A 566 -13.69 -20.56 18.06
C GLU A 566 -13.15 -20.42 19.49
N THR A 567 -11.87 -20.74 19.70
CA THR A 567 -11.20 -20.58 20.99
C THR A 567 -11.20 -19.12 21.44
N PHE A 568 -10.88 -18.19 20.54
CA PHE A 568 -10.88 -16.76 20.83
C PHE A 568 -12.26 -16.26 21.29
N PHE A 569 -13.32 -16.54 20.53
CA PHE A 569 -14.67 -16.10 20.89
C PHE A 569 -15.21 -16.78 22.17
N GLN A 570 -14.82 -18.03 22.43
CA GLN A 570 -15.13 -18.70 23.71
C GLN A 570 -14.46 -17.98 24.90
N CYS A 571 -13.19 -17.58 24.75
CA CYS A 571 -12.49 -16.78 25.75
C CYS A 571 -13.17 -15.43 26.01
N LEU A 572 -13.58 -14.71 24.97
CA LEU A 572 -14.30 -13.43 25.10
C LEU A 572 -15.63 -13.60 25.86
N THR A 573 -16.36 -14.68 25.59
CA THR A 573 -17.60 -15.01 26.29
C THR A 573 -17.34 -15.28 27.78
N ALA A 574 -16.25 -15.96 28.13
CA ALA A 574 -15.88 -16.22 29.53
C ALA A 574 -15.54 -14.94 30.31
N ILE A 575 -15.09 -13.89 29.63
CA ILE A 575 -14.76 -12.57 30.20
C ILE A 575 -15.99 -11.62 30.17
N ASN A 576 -17.17 -12.09 29.75
CA ASN A 576 -18.42 -11.31 29.63
C ASN A 576 -18.32 -10.11 28.68
N ILE A 577 -17.56 -10.25 27.59
CA ILE A 577 -17.52 -9.23 26.54
C ILE A 577 -18.87 -9.21 25.80
N ASP A 578 -19.39 -8.01 25.52
CA ASP A 578 -20.67 -7.83 24.85
C ASP A 578 -20.75 -8.60 23.52
N LYS A 579 -21.83 -9.37 23.34
CA LYS A 579 -21.98 -10.24 22.15
C LYS A 579 -22.05 -9.46 20.84
N TYR A 580 -22.58 -8.23 20.85
CA TYR A 580 -22.71 -7.44 19.62
C TYR A 580 -21.36 -6.84 19.22
N ALA A 581 -20.52 -6.47 20.19
CA ALA A 581 -19.12 -6.12 19.91
C ALA A 581 -18.35 -7.29 19.27
N GLN A 582 -18.56 -8.52 19.77
CA GLN A 582 -17.95 -9.74 19.20
C GLN A 582 -18.43 -10.02 17.77
N VAL A 583 -19.75 -9.93 17.53
CA VAL A 583 -20.35 -10.12 16.20
C VAL A 583 -19.81 -9.09 15.21
N ALA A 584 -19.79 -7.82 15.58
CA ALA A 584 -19.27 -6.76 14.73
C ALA A 584 -17.77 -6.99 14.44
N PHE A 585 -16.98 -7.40 15.44
CA PHE A 585 -15.59 -7.76 15.21
C PHE A 585 -15.43 -8.92 14.21
N LYS A 586 -16.22 -10.00 14.39
CA LYS A 586 -16.24 -11.16 13.47
C LYS A 586 -16.60 -10.72 12.05
N LEU A 587 -17.60 -9.86 11.91
CA LEU A 587 -18.06 -9.35 10.64
C LEU A 587 -16.97 -8.55 9.91
N ARG A 588 -16.28 -7.66 10.63
CA ARG A 588 -15.18 -6.87 10.07
C ARG A 588 -14.01 -7.74 9.61
N ILE A 589 -13.66 -8.79 10.36
CA ILE A 589 -12.60 -9.73 9.96
C ILE A 589 -13.04 -10.54 8.74
N ALA A 590 -14.27 -11.08 8.73
CA ALA A 590 -14.79 -11.83 7.60
C ALA A 590 -14.87 -10.98 6.32
N PHE A 591 -15.33 -9.73 6.43
CA PHE A 591 -15.42 -8.79 5.32
C PHE A 591 -14.07 -8.55 4.64
N ASN A 592 -12.99 -8.41 5.43
CA ASN A 592 -11.67 -8.06 4.91
C ASN A 592 -10.81 -9.28 4.52
N TYR A 593 -11.05 -10.46 5.10
CA TYR A 593 -10.12 -11.58 5.00
C TYR A 593 -10.74 -12.95 4.71
N CYS A 594 -12.07 -13.13 4.83
CA CYS A 594 -12.68 -14.45 4.68
C CYS A 594 -14.13 -14.37 4.18
N PHE A 595 -14.30 -14.34 2.85
CA PHE A 595 -15.61 -14.23 2.22
C PHE A 595 -16.56 -15.39 2.58
N GLU A 596 -16.04 -16.62 2.67
CA GLU A 596 -16.82 -17.81 3.05
C GLU A 596 -17.53 -17.65 4.42
N GLN A 597 -16.96 -16.88 5.34
CA GLN A 597 -17.57 -16.57 6.64
C GLN A 597 -18.46 -15.32 6.60
N TYR A 598 -18.26 -14.45 5.62
CA TYR A 598 -18.95 -13.17 5.51
C TYR A 598 -20.39 -13.33 5.01
N GLU A 599 -20.61 -14.13 3.96
CA GLU A 599 -21.96 -14.35 3.40
C GLU A 599 -22.96 -14.95 4.43
N PRO A 600 -22.58 -15.93 5.28
CA PRO A 600 -23.44 -16.38 6.37
C PRO A 600 -23.84 -15.29 7.35
N LEU A 601 -22.94 -14.36 7.69
CA LEU A 601 -23.22 -13.24 8.61
C LEU A 601 -24.15 -12.20 7.99
N LEU A 602 -24.03 -11.95 6.69
CA LEU A 602 -24.98 -11.12 5.95
C LEU A 602 -26.38 -11.73 5.97
N ASN A 603 -26.48 -13.02 5.68
CA ASN A 603 -27.75 -13.74 5.73
C ASN A 603 -28.35 -13.75 7.13
N GLU A 604 -27.54 -13.92 8.17
CA GLU A 604 -27.98 -13.79 9.57
C GLU A 604 -28.59 -12.42 9.82
N TYR A 605 -27.87 -11.34 9.48
CA TYR A 605 -28.36 -9.96 9.64
C TYR A 605 -29.71 -9.75 8.97
N VAL A 606 -29.89 -10.22 7.73
CA VAL A 606 -31.14 -10.08 6.98
C VAL A 606 -32.33 -10.71 7.72
N GLN A 607 -32.13 -11.84 8.40
CA GLN A 607 -33.17 -12.59 9.11
C GLN A 607 -33.50 -12.02 10.52
N LEU A 608 -32.69 -11.10 11.04
CA LEU A 608 -32.92 -10.49 12.35
C LEU A 608 -34.21 -9.65 12.38
N ASN A 609 -34.83 -9.57 13.55
CA ASN A 609 -35.91 -8.61 13.80
C ASN A 609 -35.34 -7.19 14.01
N ASP A 610 -36.20 -6.17 13.96
CA ASP A 610 -35.79 -4.75 14.05
C ASP A 610 -35.03 -4.41 15.34
N GLN A 611 -35.37 -5.06 16.47
CA GLN A 611 -34.68 -4.83 17.74
C GLN A 611 -33.25 -5.38 17.71
N GLU A 612 -33.05 -6.58 17.19
CA GLU A 612 -31.73 -7.18 17.05
C GLU A 612 -30.89 -6.46 16.00
N LYS A 613 -31.50 -6.02 14.89
CA LYS A 613 -30.85 -5.18 13.88
C LYS A 613 -30.33 -3.88 14.49
N ALA A 614 -31.13 -3.17 15.28
CA ALA A 614 -30.68 -1.94 15.94
C ALA A 614 -29.46 -2.16 16.86
N HIS A 615 -29.33 -3.33 17.48
CA HIS A 615 -28.14 -3.68 18.27
C HIS A 615 -26.92 -3.97 17.39
N TRP A 616 -27.10 -4.64 16.26
CA TRP A 616 -26.04 -4.84 15.27
C TRP A 616 -25.60 -3.52 14.65
N ASP A 617 -26.54 -2.67 14.24
CA ASP A 617 -26.27 -1.37 13.62
C ASP A 617 -25.45 -0.48 14.56
N ASN A 618 -25.79 -0.45 15.85
CA ASN A 618 -25.00 0.26 16.86
C ASN A 618 -23.56 -0.27 16.97
N ALA A 619 -23.36 -1.58 16.81
CA ALA A 619 -22.04 -2.18 16.86
C ALA A 619 -21.24 -1.95 15.57
N ILE A 620 -21.90 -2.02 14.41
CA ILE A 620 -21.32 -1.81 13.07
C ILE A 620 -21.00 -0.33 12.82
N ASP A 621 -21.77 0.60 13.38
CA ASP A 621 -21.50 2.04 13.28
C ASP A 621 -20.16 2.45 13.91
N LYS A 622 -19.54 1.57 14.71
CA LYS A 622 -18.21 1.75 15.30
C LYS A 622 -17.06 1.36 14.35
N PHE A 623 -17.35 0.78 13.19
CA PHE A 623 -16.33 0.53 12.17
C PHE A 623 -15.84 1.83 11.53
N ASN A 624 -14.75 1.72 10.75
CA ASN A 624 -14.44 2.76 9.78
C ASN A 624 -15.60 2.90 8.77
N ALA A 625 -15.70 4.05 8.11
CA ALA A 625 -16.82 4.33 7.24
C ALA A 625 -16.88 3.41 6.01
N TYR A 626 -15.72 2.95 5.52
CA TYR A 626 -15.64 2.05 4.39
C TYR A 626 -16.30 0.70 4.71
N ASP A 627 -15.79 -0.04 5.70
CA ASP A 627 -16.28 -1.37 6.09
C ASP A 627 -17.78 -1.33 6.42
N ARG A 628 -18.20 -0.29 7.13
CA ARG A 628 -19.59 -0.06 7.51
C ARG A 628 -20.50 0.12 6.31
N ASP A 629 -20.14 1.05 5.42
CA ASP A 629 -21.03 1.44 4.34
C ASP A 629 -21.10 0.37 3.24
N TYR A 630 -19.98 -0.30 2.98
CA TYR A 630 -19.95 -1.45 2.09
C TYR A 630 -20.67 -2.67 2.68
N PHE A 631 -20.62 -2.88 4.00
CA PHE A 631 -21.47 -3.90 4.63
C PHE A 631 -22.96 -3.62 4.38
N TYR A 632 -23.43 -2.40 4.61
CA TYR A 632 -24.84 -2.06 4.37
C TYR A 632 -25.22 -2.11 2.89
N LEU A 633 -24.28 -1.82 1.98
CA LEU A 633 -24.46 -2.04 0.55
C LEU A 633 -24.63 -3.53 0.23
N ASP A 634 -23.78 -4.40 0.78
CA ASP A 634 -23.87 -5.85 0.55
C ASP A 634 -25.16 -6.45 1.13
N VAL A 635 -25.63 -5.94 2.29
CA VAL A 635 -26.96 -6.27 2.82
C VAL A 635 -28.06 -5.89 1.83
N TYR A 636 -27.99 -4.68 1.26
CA TYR A 636 -28.96 -4.22 0.26
C TYR A 636 -28.93 -5.06 -1.01
N ARG A 637 -27.74 -5.46 -1.48
CA ARG A 637 -27.57 -6.34 -2.64
C ARG A 637 -28.27 -7.68 -2.46
N ILE A 638 -28.19 -8.27 -1.25
CA ILE A 638 -28.88 -9.52 -0.92
C ILE A 638 -30.38 -9.32 -0.71
N ASN A 639 -30.79 -8.24 -0.04
CA ASN A 639 -32.19 -7.96 0.24
C ASN A 639 -32.55 -6.47 0.06
N PRO A 640 -32.90 -6.05 -1.17
CA PRO A 640 -33.20 -4.66 -1.48
C PRO A 640 -34.47 -4.11 -0.80
N GLU A 641 -35.35 -4.98 -0.30
CA GLU A 641 -36.58 -4.59 0.39
C GLU A 641 -36.33 -4.21 1.87
N LEU A 642 -35.15 -4.54 2.40
CA LEU A 642 -34.78 -4.24 3.78
C LEU A 642 -34.44 -2.76 3.93
N SER A 643 -34.88 -2.16 5.05
CA SER A 643 -34.49 -0.80 5.40
C SER A 643 -32.97 -0.70 5.54
N ASN A 644 -32.37 0.27 4.86
CA ASN A 644 -30.92 0.46 4.83
C ASN A 644 -30.50 1.73 5.61
N PRO A 645 -29.65 1.60 6.65
CA PRO A 645 -29.12 2.74 7.42
C PRO A 645 -28.33 3.78 6.61
N LEU A 646 -27.84 3.42 5.40
CA LEU A 646 -27.15 4.36 4.52
C LEU A 646 -28.00 5.60 4.22
N ALA A 647 -29.30 5.43 4.02
CA ALA A 647 -30.19 6.54 3.66
C ALA A 647 -30.20 7.69 4.68
N GLU A 648 -29.96 7.40 5.96
CA GLU A 648 -29.87 8.39 7.05
C GLU A 648 -28.60 9.23 6.97
N LYS A 649 -27.57 8.76 6.24
CA LYS A 649 -26.25 9.40 6.10
C LYS A 649 -26.14 10.30 4.87
N ASN A 650 -27.15 10.30 3.99
CA ASN A 650 -27.19 11.12 2.78
C ASN A 650 -26.91 12.61 3.03
N ASP A 651 -27.49 13.19 4.08
CA ASP A 651 -27.29 14.62 4.39
C ASP A 651 -25.83 14.93 4.79
N THR A 652 -25.10 13.96 5.37
CA THR A 652 -23.66 14.09 5.68
C THR A 652 -22.82 13.97 4.43
N VAL A 653 -23.14 13.02 3.55
CA VAL A 653 -22.47 12.86 2.25
C VAL A 653 -22.58 14.13 1.41
N LEU A 654 -23.76 14.73 1.37
CA LEU A 654 -23.97 16.01 0.70
C LEU A 654 -23.17 17.15 1.32
N ALA A 655 -22.97 17.15 2.64
CA ALA A 655 -22.17 18.16 3.31
C ALA A 655 -20.69 18.05 2.93
N GLU A 656 -20.13 16.83 2.91
CA GLU A 656 -18.75 16.58 2.51
C GLU A 656 -18.51 16.92 1.03
N LEU A 657 -19.43 16.53 0.15
CA LEU A 657 -19.34 16.86 -1.27
C LEU A 657 -19.39 18.37 -1.52
N VAL A 658 -20.25 19.11 -0.80
CA VAL A 658 -20.28 20.58 -0.89
C VAL A 658 -19.03 21.20 -0.30
N LYS A 659 -18.52 20.69 0.82
CA LYS A 659 -17.30 21.19 1.46
C LYS A 659 -16.10 21.08 0.52
N LEU A 660 -15.93 19.93 -0.13
CA LEU A 660 -14.85 19.69 -1.08
C LEU A 660 -14.97 20.55 -2.34
N ALA A 661 -16.18 20.68 -2.88
CA ALA A 661 -16.41 21.37 -4.15
C ALA A 661 -16.73 22.86 -4.03
N SER A 662 -16.82 23.43 -2.83
CA SER A 662 -17.14 24.85 -2.68
C SER A 662 -15.99 25.71 -3.17
N HIS A 663 -16.31 26.67 -4.03
CA HIS A 663 -15.35 27.71 -4.41
C HIS A 663 -14.99 28.56 -3.19
N ASP A 664 -13.70 28.86 -3.09
CA ASP A 664 -13.20 29.95 -2.25
C ASP A 664 -13.89 31.27 -2.61
N ASP A 665 -13.93 32.19 -1.65
CA ASP A 665 -14.60 33.48 -1.79
C ASP A 665 -14.16 34.22 -3.07
N ASN A 666 -12.88 34.20 -3.41
CA ASN A 666 -12.36 34.85 -4.62
C ASN A 666 -12.88 34.23 -5.92
N LYS A 667 -12.85 32.90 -6.04
CA LYS A 667 -13.33 32.19 -7.25
C LYS A 667 -14.84 32.34 -7.40
N ALA A 668 -15.58 32.25 -6.28
CA ALA A 668 -17.02 32.49 -6.27
C ALA A 668 -17.36 33.94 -6.68
N PHE A 669 -16.56 34.91 -6.24
CA PHE A 669 -16.72 36.30 -6.66
C PHE A 669 -16.44 36.50 -8.16
N ALA A 670 -15.34 35.93 -8.67
CA ALA A 670 -14.95 36.00 -10.08
C ALA A 670 -16.07 35.49 -11.02
N ASN A 671 -16.77 34.41 -10.62
CA ASN A 671 -17.86 33.82 -11.39
C ASN A 671 -19.11 34.72 -11.55
N HIS A 672 -19.21 35.84 -10.82
CA HIS A 672 -20.28 36.83 -11.03
C HIS A 672 -20.00 37.78 -12.21
N PHE A 673 -18.78 37.76 -12.75
CA PHE A 673 -18.37 38.59 -13.88
C PHE A 673 -18.28 37.76 -15.15
N ASP A 674 -18.52 38.39 -16.29
CA ASP A 674 -18.30 37.75 -17.59
C ASP A 674 -16.84 37.31 -17.72
N LYS A 675 -16.59 36.11 -18.29
CA LYS A 675 -15.22 35.55 -18.42
C LYS A 675 -14.24 36.45 -19.16
N ASN A 676 -14.73 37.34 -20.05
CA ASN A 676 -13.90 38.30 -20.77
C ASN A 676 -13.46 39.50 -19.90
N LYS A 677 -14.07 39.68 -18.72
CA LYS A 677 -13.70 40.65 -17.69
C LYS A 677 -12.76 40.04 -16.66
N VAL A 678 -12.58 38.72 -16.62
CA VAL A 678 -11.67 38.06 -15.67
C VAL A 678 -10.35 37.78 -16.38
N MET A 679 -9.31 38.53 -16.03
CA MET A 679 -7.97 38.41 -16.63
C MET A 679 -7.14 37.33 -15.95
N PHE A 680 -7.35 37.12 -14.64
CA PHE A 680 -6.65 36.14 -13.81
C PHE A 680 -7.53 35.79 -12.60
N ALA A 681 -7.55 34.54 -12.15
CA ALA A 681 -8.39 34.10 -11.01
C ALA A 681 -7.82 32.83 -10.34
N ASP A 682 -6.53 32.83 -10.01
CA ASP A 682 -5.85 31.67 -9.40
C ASP A 682 -4.75 32.07 -8.40
N HIS A 683 -3.86 31.14 -8.05
CA HIS A 683 -2.78 31.36 -7.09
C HIS A 683 -1.80 32.45 -7.56
N SER A 684 -1.31 33.27 -6.63
CA SER A 684 -0.41 34.38 -6.97
C SER A 684 0.90 33.92 -7.63
N GLU A 685 1.31 32.67 -7.37
CA GLU A 685 2.50 32.03 -7.95
C GLU A 685 2.37 31.78 -9.46
N ASP A 686 1.14 31.56 -9.95
CA ASP A 686 0.80 31.31 -11.35
C ASP A 686 0.64 32.61 -12.16
N LEU A 687 0.83 33.77 -11.52
CA LEU A 687 0.71 35.05 -12.19
C LEU A 687 1.77 35.16 -13.29
N PRO A 688 1.39 35.46 -14.55
CA PRO A 688 2.35 35.56 -15.64
C PRO A 688 3.47 36.55 -15.29
N ARG A 689 4.74 36.12 -15.36
CA ARG A 689 5.94 36.94 -15.04
C ARG A 689 6.02 38.31 -15.75
N LYS A 690 5.19 38.53 -16.78
CA LYS A 690 5.10 39.77 -17.58
C LYS A 690 4.00 40.73 -17.10
N LEU A 691 3.12 40.33 -16.17
CA LEU A 691 2.13 41.23 -15.56
C LEU A 691 2.82 42.07 -14.48
N GLU A 692 3.44 43.17 -14.88
CA GLU A 692 3.79 44.24 -13.95
C GLU A 692 2.50 44.97 -13.55
N LEU A 693 1.97 44.71 -12.36
CA LEU A 693 0.82 45.43 -11.80
C LEU A 693 1.31 46.64 -11.00
N PRO A 694 1.16 47.89 -11.48
CA PRO A 694 1.48 49.08 -10.70
C PRO A 694 0.35 49.33 -9.69
N VAL A 695 0.40 48.65 -8.54
CA VAL A 695 -0.68 48.75 -7.55
C VAL A 695 -0.45 49.94 -6.61
N THR A 696 -1.37 50.90 -6.61
CA THR A 696 -1.41 52.02 -5.65
C THR A 696 -2.71 51.98 -4.84
N PHE A 697 -2.61 52.11 -3.52
CA PHE A 697 -3.76 52.07 -2.61
C PHE A 697 -4.79 53.15 -2.92
N HIS A 698 -6.07 52.78 -2.95
CA HIS A 698 -7.18 53.73 -3.00
C HIS A 698 -7.72 53.98 -1.59
N THR A 699 -7.96 55.25 -1.24
CA THR A 699 -8.35 55.73 0.10
C THR A 699 -9.77 55.36 0.54
N GLN A 700 -10.53 54.66 -0.29
CA GLN A 700 -11.87 54.17 0.05
C GLN A 700 -11.81 52.68 0.40
N ARG A 701 -11.22 52.37 1.56
CA ARG A 701 -11.46 51.07 2.20
C ARG A 701 -12.89 51.02 2.67
N GLN A 702 -13.69 50.13 2.08
CA GLN A 702 -14.86 49.64 2.80
C GLN A 702 -14.41 48.42 3.61
N PRO A 703 -14.37 48.49 4.95
CA PRO A 703 -14.29 47.27 5.75
C PRO A 703 -15.50 46.43 5.39
N ASN A 704 -15.25 45.21 4.90
CA ASN A 704 -16.28 44.33 4.41
C ASN A 704 -17.31 44.09 5.53
N LYS A 705 -18.60 44.18 5.21
CA LYS A 705 -19.66 43.82 6.15
C LYS A 705 -19.69 42.28 6.21
N ALA A 706 -19.20 41.76 7.34
CA ALA A 706 -19.31 40.35 7.77
C ALA A 706 -18.47 39.33 6.97
N GLU A 707 -17.51 38.71 7.67
CA GLU A 707 -17.12 37.29 7.50
C GLU A 707 -16.49 36.79 6.18
N MET A 708 -16.26 37.62 5.16
CA MET A 708 -15.52 37.20 3.93
C MET A 708 -14.00 37.41 4.04
N ASN A 709 -13.20 36.48 3.51
CA ASN A 709 -11.74 36.40 3.67
C ASN A 709 -10.89 37.20 2.66
N PHE A 710 -11.45 38.16 1.92
CA PHE A 710 -10.70 38.87 0.87
C PHE A 710 -10.85 40.40 0.88
N ALA A 711 -9.90 41.08 0.25
CA ALA A 711 -9.83 42.53 0.09
C ALA A 711 -9.94 42.94 -1.38
N VAL A 712 -10.73 43.97 -1.66
CA VAL A 712 -10.88 44.57 -3.00
C VAL A 712 -9.97 45.79 -3.13
N LEU A 713 -9.11 45.82 -4.15
CA LEU A 713 -8.17 46.90 -4.42
C LEU A 713 -8.37 47.50 -5.82
N LEU A 714 -8.38 48.82 -5.90
CA LEU A 714 -8.59 49.54 -7.16
C LEU A 714 -7.24 50.01 -7.72
N CYS A 715 -6.89 49.54 -8.92
CA CYS A 715 -5.65 49.92 -9.60
C CYS A 715 -5.86 51.22 -10.40
N THR A 716 -5.26 52.33 -9.98
CA THR A 716 -5.41 53.61 -10.69
C THR A 716 -4.47 53.71 -11.88
N GLY A 717 -4.99 53.79 -13.10
CA GLY A 717 -4.19 54.30 -14.22
C GLY A 717 -4.60 53.93 -15.64
N LYS A 718 -5.25 52.77 -15.85
CA LYS A 718 -5.96 52.35 -17.09
C LYS A 718 -6.50 50.92 -16.90
N HIS A 719 -7.81 50.84 -16.62
CA HIS A 719 -8.70 49.69 -16.83
C HIS A 719 -8.40 48.31 -16.21
N HIS A 720 -7.86 48.23 -15.00
CA HIS A 720 -7.78 46.94 -14.27
C HIS A 720 -8.15 47.14 -12.79
N GLU A 721 -9.02 46.30 -12.25
CA GLU A 721 -9.41 46.22 -10.84
C GLU A 721 -8.87 44.90 -10.25
N LEU A 722 -8.33 44.93 -9.02
CA LEU A 722 -7.58 43.84 -8.42
C LEU A 722 -8.28 43.34 -7.15
N LEU A 723 -8.77 42.11 -7.14
CA LEU A 723 -9.24 41.41 -5.95
C LEU A 723 -8.10 40.57 -5.37
N ILE A 724 -7.91 40.66 -4.06
CA ILE A 724 -6.84 39.96 -3.35
C ILE A 724 -7.44 39.15 -2.21
N ASP A 725 -7.21 37.83 -2.18
CA ASP A 725 -7.51 37.02 -0.99
C ASP A 725 -6.55 37.42 0.12
N SER A 726 -7.08 37.85 1.25
CA SER A 726 -6.27 38.18 2.41
C SER A 726 -6.42 37.03 3.37
N ALA A 727 -5.41 36.17 3.44
CA ALA A 727 -5.26 35.27 4.58
C ALA A 727 -5.18 36.13 5.85
N SER A 728 -6.33 36.37 6.49
CA SER A 728 -6.53 36.85 7.86
C SER A 728 -5.72 38.08 8.33
N HIS A 729 -5.21 38.92 7.43
CA HIS A 729 -4.42 40.09 7.81
C HIS A 729 -5.08 41.41 7.39
N CYS A 730 -5.34 42.24 8.39
CA CYS A 730 -5.54 43.67 8.21
C CYS A 730 -4.26 44.23 7.61
N VAL A 731 -4.26 44.54 6.32
CA VAL A 731 -3.20 45.34 5.71
C VAL A 731 -3.29 46.70 6.41
N GLU A 732 -2.39 47.09 7.29
CA GLU A 732 -2.52 48.39 8.00
C GLU A 732 -1.75 49.53 7.32
N ASN A 733 -0.76 49.22 6.47
CA ASN A 733 0.15 50.21 5.89
C ASN A 733 0.30 50.09 4.36
N GLU A 734 0.63 51.21 3.70
CA GLU A 734 1.00 51.24 2.28
C GLU A 734 2.33 50.50 2.05
N GLY A 735 2.33 49.50 1.15
CA GLY A 735 3.55 48.93 0.56
C GLY A 735 3.97 47.54 1.02
N GLU A 736 3.38 46.98 2.08
CA GLU A 736 3.57 45.58 2.47
C GLU A 736 2.35 44.76 2.06
N TRP A 737 2.53 43.92 1.04
CA TRP A 737 1.55 42.92 0.63
C TRP A 737 1.64 41.75 1.62
N PRO A 738 0.56 41.36 2.32
CA PRO A 738 0.56 40.08 3.02
C PRO A 738 0.80 38.96 1.99
N ALA A 739 1.25 37.79 2.43
CA ALA A 739 1.29 36.62 1.55
C ALA A 739 -0.13 36.37 1.01
N VAL A 740 -0.29 36.51 -0.31
CA VAL A 740 -1.58 36.35 -1.00
C VAL A 740 -1.64 34.94 -1.55
N ASN A 741 -2.53 34.11 -1.00
CA ASN A 741 -2.69 32.74 -1.48
C ASN A 741 -3.47 32.67 -2.80
N SER A 742 -4.43 33.57 -3.04
CA SER A 742 -5.19 33.62 -4.30
C SER A 742 -5.46 35.06 -4.77
N LEU A 743 -5.43 35.29 -6.08
CA LEU A 743 -5.56 36.62 -6.69
C LEU A 743 -6.56 36.58 -7.84
N THR A 744 -7.48 37.55 -7.89
CA THR A 744 -8.39 37.74 -9.03
C THR A 744 -8.18 39.12 -9.66
N ILE A 745 -7.93 39.17 -10.96
CA ILE A 745 -7.75 40.42 -11.72
C ILE A 745 -8.96 40.57 -12.63
N LEU A 746 -9.68 41.68 -12.46
CA LEU A 746 -10.79 42.07 -13.32
C LEU A 746 -10.35 43.19 -14.28
N GLU A 747 -10.65 43.05 -15.56
CA GLU A 747 -10.37 44.04 -16.59
C GLU A 747 -11.66 44.77 -17.01
N ASN A 748 -11.59 46.09 -17.18
CA ASN A 748 -12.71 46.91 -17.66
C ASN A 748 -14.01 46.83 -16.81
N VAL A 749 -13.89 46.61 -15.50
CA VAL A 749 -15.02 46.64 -14.55
C VAL A 749 -15.05 47.98 -13.81
N GLU A 750 -16.25 48.48 -13.51
CA GLU A 750 -16.43 49.71 -12.73
C GLU A 750 -16.51 49.37 -11.23
N ALA A 751 -15.82 50.15 -10.39
CA ALA A 751 -15.80 49.94 -8.93
C ALA A 751 -17.19 49.83 -8.28
N THR A 752 -18.19 50.51 -8.84
CA THR A 752 -19.59 50.42 -8.37
C THR A 752 -20.20 49.03 -8.63
N GLU A 753 -19.89 48.39 -9.75
CA GLU A 753 -20.32 47.03 -10.10
C GLU A 753 -19.71 46.00 -9.14
N VAL A 754 -18.42 46.17 -8.80
CA VAL A 754 -17.71 45.34 -7.81
C VAL A 754 -18.32 45.47 -6.41
N ILE A 755 -18.53 46.70 -5.94
CA ILE A 755 -19.12 46.95 -4.61
C ILE A 755 -20.55 46.40 -4.52
N GLU A 756 -21.36 46.57 -5.57
CA GLU A 756 -22.72 46.04 -5.59
C GLU A 756 -22.75 44.51 -5.60
N THR A 757 -21.82 43.87 -6.34
CA THR A 757 -21.71 42.41 -6.40
C THR A 757 -21.29 41.85 -5.05
N LEU A 758 -20.30 42.48 -4.41
CA LEU A 758 -19.84 42.11 -3.07
C LEU A 758 -20.97 42.15 -2.03
N HIS A 759 -21.79 43.20 -2.04
CA HIS A 759 -22.92 43.32 -1.12
C HIS A 759 -24.05 42.31 -1.37
N LYS A 760 -24.14 41.75 -2.58
CA LYS A 760 -25.14 40.75 -2.97
C LYS A 760 -24.64 39.32 -2.77
N MET A 761 -23.33 39.14 -2.59
CA MET A 761 -22.72 37.82 -2.49
C MET A 761 -23.05 37.18 -1.13
N PRO A 762 -23.58 35.94 -1.12
CA PRO A 762 -23.84 35.20 0.11
C PRO A 762 -22.54 34.82 0.84
N THR A 763 -22.60 34.70 2.17
CA THR A 763 -21.49 34.21 3.00
C THR A 763 -21.18 32.75 2.66
N ILE A 764 -20.00 32.25 3.05
CA ILE A 764 -19.62 30.85 2.79
C ILE A 764 -20.64 29.86 3.38
N GLU A 765 -21.13 30.10 4.59
CA GLU A 765 -22.16 29.28 5.23
C GLU A 765 -23.49 29.29 4.45
N GLN A 766 -23.88 30.46 3.95
CA GLN A 766 -25.08 30.61 3.12
C GLN A 766 -24.90 29.90 1.77
N ARG A 767 -23.73 30.00 1.15
CA ARG A 767 -23.40 29.28 -0.10
C ARG A 767 -23.43 27.78 0.11
N THR A 768 -22.81 27.28 1.17
CA THR A 768 -22.85 25.85 1.54
C THR A 768 -24.28 25.37 1.71
N LEU A 769 -25.14 26.14 2.38
CA LEU A 769 -26.56 25.80 2.54
C LEU A 769 -27.31 25.80 1.20
N ILE A 770 -27.11 26.83 0.36
CA ILE A 770 -27.71 26.94 -0.98
C ILE A 770 -27.30 25.74 -1.84
N ASN A 771 -26.01 25.43 -1.88
CA ASN A 771 -25.45 24.33 -2.67
C ASN A 771 -26.00 22.98 -2.21
N LYS A 772 -25.99 22.72 -0.89
CA LYS A 772 -26.54 21.49 -0.32
C LYS A 772 -28.03 21.34 -0.63
N GLN A 773 -28.81 22.40 -0.50
CA GLN A 773 -30.24 22.40 -0.85
C GLN A 773 -30.45 22.15 -2.35
N ALA A 774 -29.73 22.85 -3.23
CA ALA A 774 -29.87 22.69 -4.67
C ALA A 774 -29.51 21.26 -5.13
N ILE A 775 -28.43 20.68 -4.59
CA ILE A 775 -28.06 19.29 -4.88
C ILE A 775 -29.15 18.33 -4.40
N LYS A 776 -29.65 18.50 -3.17
CA LYS A 776 -30.72 17.67 -2.61
C LYS A 776 -31.99 17.72 -3.46
N GLN A 777 -32.46 18.93 -3.79
CA GLN A 777 -33.62 19.14 -4.66
C GLN A 777 -33.42 18.53 -6.05
N TYR A 778 -32.21 18.61 -6.59
CA TYR A 778 -31.89 18.01 -7.87
C TYR A 778 -31.96 16.48 -7.80
N ILE A 779 -31.33 15.86 -6.80
CA ILE A 779 -31.34 14.39 -6.61
C ILE A 779 -32.77 13.90 -6.39
N GLU A 780 -33.55 14.60 -5.54
CA GLU A 780 -34.96 14.28 -5.26
C GLU A 780 -35.88 14.49 -6.48
N GLY A 781 -35.41 15.22 -7.49
CA GLY A 781 -36.14 15.47 -8.72
C GLY A 781 -37.10 16.65 -8.66
N GLU A 782 -36.97 17.51 -7.64
CA GLU A 782 -37.73 18.75 -7.49
C GLU A 782 -37.32 19.82 -8.52
N ILE A 783 -36.05 19.83 -8.91
CA ILE A 783 -35.50 20.74 -9.93
C ILE A 783 -34.84 19.97 -11.09
N SER A 784 -34.78 20.62 -12.25
CA SER A 784 -34.06 20.13 -13.43
C SER A 784 -32.54 20.31 -13.29
N PHE A 785 -31.77 19.58 -14.09
CA PHE A 785 -30.30 19.73 -14.11
C PHE A 785 -29.89 21.17 -14.48
N THR A 786 -30.61 21.81 -15.42
CA THR A 786 -30.35 23.21 -15.78
C THR A 786 -30.57 24.17 -14.61
N GLU A 787 -31.64 23.98 -13.84
CA GLU A 787 -31.92 24.81 -12.65
C GLU A 787 -30.87 24.58 -11.56
N TYR A 788 -30.42 23.34 -11.37
CA TYR A 788 -29.30 23.02 -10.49
C TYR A 788 -28.00 23.74 -10.89
N ILE A 789 -27.61 23.65 -12.15
CA ILE A 789 -26.40 24.33 -12.66
C ILE A 789 -26.54 25.84 -12.50
N MET A 790 -27.71 26.42 -12.77
CA MET A 790 -27.95 27.85 -12.56
C MET A 790 -27.85 28.25 -11.08
N ALA A 791 -28.29 27.40 -10.16
CA ALA A 791 -28.24 27.67 -8.72
C ALA A 791 -26.83 27.55 -8.12
N THR A 792 -25.97 26.70 -8.69
CA THR A 792 -24.70 26.30 -8.06
C THR A 792 -23.43 26.67 -8.82
N SER A 793 -23.50 26.92 -10.13
CA SER A 793 -22.31 27.16 -10.97
C SER A 793 -21.43 28.34 -10.53
N ALA A 794 -21.99 29.32 -9.83
CA ALA A 794 -21.21 30.43 -9.27
C ALA A 794 -20.40 30.01 -8.04
N PHE A 795 -20.77 28.92 -7.37
CA PHE A 795 -20.33 28.58 -6.02
C PHE A 795 -19.69 27.20 -5.89
N LEU A 796 -19.85 26.31 -6.87
CA LEU A 796 -19.29 24.95 -6.86
C LEU A 796 -18.32 24.73 -8.03
N ASN A 797 -17.15 24.17 -7.71
CA ASN A 797 -16.23 23.58 -8.65
C ASN A 797 -16.60 22.12 -8.91
N THR A 798 -17.32 21.83 -9.99
CA THR A 798 -17.70 20.45 -10.31
C THR A 798 -16.51 19.55 -10.71
N LYS A 799 -15.31 20.13 -10.89
CA LYS A 799 -14.05 19.38 -11.01
C LYS A 799 -13.58 18.78 -9.70
N GLU A 800 -14.18 19.12 -8.58
CA GLU A 800 -13.84 18.48 -7.29
C GLU A 800 -14.82 17.36 -6.93
N PHE A 801 -15.73 16.99 -7.84
CA PHE A 801 -16.55 15.81 -7.65
C PHE A 801 -15.75 14.58 -8.02
N TYR A 802 -15.39 13.79 -7.01
CA TYR A 802 -14.67 12.54 -7.15
C TYR A 802 -15.51 11.39 -6.60
N LEU A 803 -15.30 10.20 -7.15
CA LEU A 803 -15.80 8.96 -6.57
C LEU A 803 -14.84 8.40 -5.53
N ASP A 804 -13.56 8.75 -5.68
CA ASP A 804 -12.48 8.24 -4.87
C ASP A 804 -12.58 8.68 -3.41
N ASN A 805 -12.25 7.77 -2.52
CA ASN A 805 -12.41 7.91 -1.09
C ASN A 805 -11.33 8.80 -0.46
N ASP A 806 -10.18 8.98 -1.12
CA ASP A 806 -8.98 9.62 -0.56
C ASP A 806 -9.13 11.15 -0.39
N LEU A 807 -10.02 11.77 -1.18
CA LEU A 807 -10.29 13.22 -1.11
C LEU A 807 -11.40 13.56 -0.10
N TYR A 808 -12.16 12.56 0.32
CA TYR A 808 -13.11 12.69 1.41
C TYR A 808 -12.41 12.33 2.72
N SER A 809 -12.97 12.80 3.85
CA SER A 809 -12.53 12.25 5.13
C SER A 809 -12.64 10.72 5.10
N GLU A 810 -11.57 10.02 5.51
CA GLU A 810 -11.53 8.55 5.60
C GLU A 810 -12.74 7.99 6.37
N HIS A 811 -13.31 8.80 7.26
CA HIS A 811 -14.42 8.46 8.15
C HIS A 811 -15.77 9.08 7.76
N ALA A 812 -15.82 9.89 6.70
CA ALA A 812 -17.09 10.33 6.13
C ALA A 812 -17.81 9.15 5.47
N PRO A 813 -19.17 9.13 5.45
CA PRO A 813 -19.89 8.10 4.75
C PRO A 813 -19.55 8.12 3.25
N LYS A 814 -19.40 6.94 2.65
CA LYS A 814 -18.89 6.80 1.28
C LYS A 814 -20.00 7.05 0.26
N ILE A 815 -19.71 7.86 -0.75
CA ILE A 815 -20.69 8.28 -1.78
C ILE A 815 -21.18 7.07 -2.58
N LEU A 816 -20.27 6.22 -3.05
CA LEU A 816 -20.62 5.12 -3.95
C LEU A 816 -21.64 4.15 -3.32
N PRO A 817 -21.48 3.66 -2.07
CA PRO A 817 -22.53 2.90 -1.39
C PRO A 817 -23.89 3.59 -1.32
N GLN A 818 -23.96 4.91 -1.14
CA GLN A 818 -25.24 5.64 -1.15
C GLN A 818 -25.95 5.56 -2.50
N ILE A 819 -25.18 5.68 -3.59
CA ILE A 819 -25.71 5.64 -4.95
C ILE A 819 -26.19 4.24 -5.29
N LEU A 820 -25.37 3.22 -5.00
CA LEU A 820 -25.69 1.83 -5.35
C LEU A 820 -26.86 1.29 -4.52
N ALA A 821 -26.98 1.70 -3.26
CA ALA A 821 -28.10 1.32 -2.39
C ALA A 821 -29.38 2.14 -2.59
N GLU A 822 -29.41 3.15 -3.46
CA GLU A 822 -30.60 3.96 -3.71
C GLU A 822 -31.63 3.18 -4.58
N PRO A 823 -32.81 2.80 -4.03
CA PRO A 823 -33.77 1.98 -4.74
C PRO A 823 -34.44 2.69 -5.92
N ASN A 824 -34.44 4.02 -5.95
CA ASN A 824 -35.01 4.78 -7.05
C ASN A 824 -33.98 5.00 -8.16
N LYS A 825 -34.11 4.24 -9.26
CA LYS A 825 -33.28 4.37 -10.47
C LYS A 825 -33.15 5.81 -10.98
N ALA A 826 -34.22 6.62 -10.92
CA ALA A 826 -34.14 8.02 -11.38
C ALA A 826 -33.24 8.87 -10.47
N LYS A 827 -33.22 8.60 -9.17
CA LYS A 827 -32.30 9.26 -8.22
C LYS A 827 -30.86 8.79 -8.45
N GLN A 828 -30.63 7.49 -8.66
CA GLN A 828 -29.31 6.95 -9.03
C GLN A 828 -28.76 7.64 -10.28
N LEU A 829 -29.56 7.76 -11.34
CA LEU A 829 -29.13 8.43 -12.57
C LEU A 829 -28.89 9.94 -12.37
N ARG A 830 -29.62 10.60 -11.46
CA ARG A 830 -29.35 11.99 -11.08
C ARG A 830 -28.02 12.12 -10.33
N TRP A 831 -27.67 11.18 -9.46
CA TRP A 831 -26.33 11.11 -8.86
C TRP A 831 -25.23 10.94 -9.92
N VAL A 832 -25.40 10.00 -10.85
CA VAL A 832 -24.46 9.80 -11.96
C VAL A 832 -24.31 11.09 -12.77
N LYS A 833 -25.41 11.77 -13.08
CA LYS A 833 -25.40 13.04 -13.83
C LYS A 833 -24.75 14.19 -13.05
N LEU A 834 -24.95 14.26 -11.73
CA LEU A 834 -24.33 15.22 -10.83
C LEU A 834 -22.80 15.06 -10.85
N LEU A 835 -22.31 13.85 -10.57
CA LEU A 835 -20.87 13.57 -10.47
C LEU A 835 -20.15 13.68 -11.83
N SER A 836 -20.88 13.48 -12.94
CA SER A 836 -20.36 13.61 -14.30
C SER A 836 -20.61 14.98 -14.95
N THR A 837 -20.83 16.02 -14.14
CA THR A 837 -21.09 17.38 -14.62
C THR A 837 -19.90 17.91 -15.41
N ASP A 838 -18.66 17.71 -14.91
CA ASP A 838 -17.45 18.20 -15.58
C ASP A 838 -17.20 17.46 -16.91
N PRO A 839 -17.11 18.18 -18.05
CA PRO A 839 -16.91 17.57 -19.37
C PRO A 839 -15.64 16.73 -19.52
N ARG A 840 -14.56 17.05 -18.80
CA ARG A 840 -13.25 16.39 -18.93
C ARG A 840 -13.30 14.96 -18.40
N ARG A 841 -13.95 14.78 -17.24
CA ARG A 841 -14.05 13.47 -16.57
C ARG A 841 -15.39 12.77 -16.75
N ARG A 842 -16.36 13.44 -17.38
CA ARG A 842 -17.73 12.93 -17.61
C ARG A 842 -17.76 11.49 -18.08
N LYS A 843 -16.98 11.16 -19.11
CA LYS A 843 -16.99 9.84 -19.74
C LYS A 843 -16.51 8.76 -18.76
N ARG A 844 -15.35 8.97 -18.13
CA ARG A 844 -14.75 8.07 -17.15
C ARG A 844 -15.68 7.81 -15.95
N VAL A 845 -16.14 8.89 -15.30
CA VAL A 845 -17.03 8.81 -14.13
C VAL A 845 -18.37 8.15 -14.47
N GLN A 846 -18.91 8.40 -15.67
CA GLN A 846 -20.13 7.71 -16.14
C GLN A 846 -19.88 6.23 -16.39
N GLU A 847 -18.81 5.87 -17.10
CA GLU A 847 -18.48 4.48 -17.40
C GLU A 847 -18.29 3.67 -16.11
N GLU A 848 -17.54 4.20 -15.14
CA GLU A 848 -17.29 3.59 -13.84
C GLU A 848 -18.59 3.37 -13.04
N LEU A 849 -19.41 4.41 -12.84
CA LEU A 849 -20.67 4.27 -12.11
C LEU A 849 -21.69 3.37 -12.81
N ILE A 850 -21.75 3.44 -14.15
CA ILE A 850 -22.65 2.57 -14.92
C ILE A 850 -22.17 1.12 -14.83
N ALA A 851 -20.85 0.87 -14.76
CA ALA A 851 -20.29 -0.46 -14.56
C ALA A 851 -20.71 -1.04 -13.21
N GLU A 852 -20.55 -0.26 -12.13
CA GLU A 852 -20.98 -0.67 -10.79
C GLU A 852 -22.48 -0.99 -10.74
N LEU A 853 -23.32 -0.14 -11.36
CA LEU A 853 -24.76 -0.38 -11.50
C LEU A 853 -25.09 -1.61 -12.37
N PHE A 854 -24.29 -1.88 -13.40
CA PHE A 854 -24.45 -3.06 -14.25
C PHE A 854 -24.19 -4.33 -13.45
N PHE A 855 -23.07 -4.40 -12.74
CA PHE A 855 -22.72 -5.58 -11.96
C PHE A 855 -23.70 -5.82 -10.81
N ASP A 856 -24.17 -4.77 -10.11
CA ASP A 856 -25.23 -4.90 -9.10
C ASP A 856 -26.55 -5.37 -9.71
N HIS A 857 -26.90 -4.90 -10.92
CA HIS A 857 -28.07 -5.39 -11.64
C HIS A 857 -27.94 -6.86 -12.01
N GLN A 858 -26.77 -7.31 -12.47
CA GLN A 858 -26.52 -8.71 -12.80
C GLN A 858 -26.53 -9.63 -11.57
N LEU A 859 -26.06 -9.14 -10.41
CA LEU A 859 -26.20 -9.82 -9.13
C LEU A 859 -27.68 -9.98 -8.76
N GLN A 860 -28.48 -8.93 -8.86
CA GLN A 860 -29.92 -8.97 -8.57
C GLN A 860 -30.71 -9.89 -9.52
N GLU A 861 -30.27 -10.03 -10.76
CA GLU A 861 -30.84 -10.99 -11.72
C GLU A 861 -30.39 -12.44 -11.50
N GLY A 862 -29.43 -12.67 -10.58
CA GLY A 862 -28.85 -13.99 -10.29
C GLY A 862 -27.88 -14.48 -11.37
N ASN A 863 -27.34 -13.58 -12.19
CA ASN A 863 -26.35 -13.89 -13.22
C ASN A 863 -24.90 -13.88 -12.68
N VAL A 864 -24.67 -13.21 -11.55
CA VAL A 864 -23.41 -13.18 -10.77
C VAL A 864 -23.76 -13.49 -9.31
N ASP A 865 -22.88 -14.16 -8.58
CA ASP A 865 -22.96 -14.25 -7.11
C ASP A 865 -22.24 -13.08 -6.43
N LEU A 866 -22.40 -12.94 -5.11
CA LEU A 866 -21.85 -11.79 -4.39
C LEU A 866 -20.31 -11.81 -4.35
N GLU A 867 -19.69 -12.99 -4.33
CA GLU A 867 -18.23 -13.16 -4.34
C GLU A 867 -17.65 -12.65 -5.66
N THR A 868 -18.14 -13.20 -6.77
CA THR A 868 -17.73 -12.82 -8.12
C THR A 868 -17.98 -11.32 -8.34
N ARG A 869 -19.06 -10.75 -7.80
CA ARG A 869 -19.34 -9.31 -7.88
C ARG A 869 -18.24 -8.44 -7.26
N LYS A 870 -17.59 -8.89 -6.19
CA LYS A 870 -16.52 -8.13 -5.52
C LYS A 870 -15.21 -8.11 -6.31
N GLU A 871 -14.99 -9.12 -7.14
CA GLU A 871 -13.73 -9.30 -7.87
C GLU A 871 -13.84 -8.92 -9.35
N ILE A 872 -15.02 -9.08 -9.96
CA ILE A 872 -15.17 -8.95 -11.41
C ILE A 872 -15.01 -7.50 -11.89
N GLU A 873 -14.11 -7.32 -12.86
CA GLU A 873 -13.92 -6.05 -13.55
C GLU A 873 -14.45 -6.08 -14.99
N LEU A 874 -14.67 -4.90 -15.59
CA LEU A 874 -15.11 -4.79 -16.98
C LEU A 874 -14.17 -5.48 -17.97
N GLU A 875 -12.87 -5.51 -17.66
CA GLU A 875 -11.85 -6.12 -18.51
C GLU A 875 -11.92 -7.65 -18.57
N GLU A 876 -12.55 -8.26 -17.56
CA GLU A 876 -12.65 -9.70 -17.38
C GLU A 876 -13.91 -10.28 -18.03
N LEU A 877 -14.76 -9.42 -18.60
CA LEU A 877 -16.01 -9.83 -19.21
C LEU A 877 -15.76 -10.73 -20.41
N SER A 878 -16.41 -11.91 -20.38
CA SER A 878 -16.51 -12.78 -21.56
C SER A 878 -17.13 -12.03 -22.77
N PRO A 879 -16.87 -12.44 -24.02
CA PRO A 879 -17.43 -11.77 -25.20
C PRO A 879 -18.97 -11.65 -25.20
N SER A 880 -19.66 -12.63 -24.59
CA SER A 880 -21.11 -12.57 -24.39
C SER A 880 -21.52 -11.49 -23.39
N TRP A 881 -20.80 -11.38 -22.28
CA TRP A 881 -21.06 -10.38 -21.23
C TRP A 881 -20.69 -8.98 -21.68
N ALA A 882 -19.60 -8.83 -22.43
CA ALA A 882 -19.18 -7.55 -23.02
C ALA A 882 -20.28 -6.95 -23.91
N LYS A 883 -21.04 -7.79 -24.64
CA LYS A 883 -22.18 -7.33 -25.41
C LYS A 883 -23.34 -6.88 -24.51
N THR A 884 -23.67 -7.65 -23.47
CA THR A 884 -24.71 -7.28 -22.50
C THR A 884 -24.37 -5.95 -21.81
N TRP A 885 -23.11 -5.78 -21.41
CA TRP A 885 -22.58 -4.53 -20.89
C TRP A 885 -22.76 -3.37 -21.87
N GLN A 886 -22.37 -3.54 -23.14
CA GLN A 886 -22.53 -2.50 -24.17
C GLN A 886 -24.00 -2.08 -24.36
N ASP A 887 -24.92 -3.05 -24.42
CA ASP A 887 -26.35 -2.79 -24.55
C ASP A 887 -26.88 -2.04 -23.31
N TYR A 888 -26.48 -2.45 -22.10
CA TYR A 888 -26.85 -1.81 -20.84
C TYR A 888 -26.30 -0.38 -20.71
N HIS A 889 -25.01 -0.20 -21.02
CA HIS A 889 -24.35 1.10 -21.04
C HIS A 889 -25.07 2.04 -22.01
N GLN A 890 -25.33 1.60 -23.25
CA GLN A 890 -26.05 2.42 -24.24
C GLN A 890 -27.45 2.82 -23.76
N GLN A 891 -28.16 1.90 -23.10
CA GLN A 891 -29.47 2.20 -22.52
C GLN A 891 -29.37 3.27 -21.42
N LEU A 892 -28.47 3.11 -20.45
CA LEU A 892 -28.33 4.06 -19.35
C LEU A 892 -27.83 5.43 -19.82
N THR A 893 -26.89 5.48 -20.76
CA THR A 893 -26.46 6.76 -21.38
C THR A 893 -27.64 7.47 -22.04
N ALA A 894 -28.54 6.73 -22.71
CA ALA A 894 -29.74 7.30 -23.32
C ALA A 894 -30.78 7.78 -22.29
N GLU A 895 -30.84 7.15 -21.11
CA GLU A 895 -31.66 7.61 -19.98
C GLU A 895 -31.06 8.86 -19.32
N LEU A 896 -29.74 8.90 -19.12
CA LEU A 896 -28.99 10.06 -18.61
C LEU A 896 -29.08 11.29 -19.52
N ALA A 897 -29.26 11.10 -20.82
CA ALA A 897 -29.49 12.19 -21.76
C ALA A 897 -30.88 12.84 -21.62
N LYS A 898 -31.85 12.14 -21.00
CA LYS A 898 -33.21 12.64 -20.76
C LYS A 898 -33.35 13.37 -19.41
N ILE A 899 -32.42 13.13 -18.49
CA ILE A 899 -32.31 13.75 -17.15
C ILE A 899 -31.40 14.98 -17.24
#